data_AF-A0ABD0KTK9-F1
#
_entry.id   AF-A0ABD0KTK9-F1
#
_cell.length_a   1.000
_cell.length_b   1.000
_cell.length_c   1.000
_cell.angle_alpha   90.00
_cell.angle_beta   90.00
_cell.angle_gamma   90.00
#
_symmetry.space_group_name_H-M   'P 1'
#
loop_
_entity.id
_entity.type
_entity.pdbx_description
1 polymer ?
#
loop_
_entity_poly.entity_id
_entity_poly.type
_entity_poly.pdbx_seq_one_letter_code
_entity_poly.pdbx_strand_id
1 'polypeptide(L)'
;MSYLRPLETDSLPHLNESASARRIRALEEELAGYRRGGTPRAGILKYNDSYDGSVTRRAVAEMQDQLKQFREELRKKDSMIQHLVSLEAAPRIQRSEGVRFDTLYQGDRTALETARSDLASVQVKFDRATQQMKDMEYQLEGKEVKIRELQSLLETTRENESRLSDAVQTLRDRVRELEDQLGSYQTVSDRGEYTISSMQSELREANDKIVQLEARLRRQLDERDMKAAHVSQAERRFADLVSQIGSLLNTEFKEVTTDTSSFAVDAVVRKLTDLVQENALLKGKIVTLSETLTNTQLESKASRETIMRLVSEMGREQKVATRYTAEVENLRMERENALATKRDLEKEIELLKDRLEANQRAMDATRAELELRDNRLATLDREMRSSSHNVHTTSTAFHLFREQLANVLSAVFENLDSGEEGLKEAVRRLATDKREQDLRVEEYETRIRNLTEQLDNQVELHRELAQRCKRYETDALDLDSKLRSAEGELAAGDVLRDGFKLDKEKYLRGLQKLGEVMKMDRISLDLGLDMTLDALISRAEQLCKLEADALADRSTHVYNLQRKVKNLKEQLESKDLHIDLLRKKLTGLEERLHGRGEIEKSRDLESQRVRKMERLVEKYKLQLTDARQEIQNLKAQLLGTTELKMRTMEQRSEVEELARQVEELEEVRRKQARKISTLKGEVATTESQTQEKQVVADNAVHALSSELRTTKNALDSIKYREKQLLDFRNVVARMLGLDVNTLAIPDYEIITRLEKLIKAHHTTALTTIGLEEAIADAEDGFLTELEATDPVVQRSRERSRRKAARARVRARSLSPQKRDPRVY
;
A
#
# COMPACT_ATOMS: atom_id res chain seq x y z
N MET A 1 -53.78 -43.22 -38.69
CA MET A 1 -52.88 -44.19 -39.37
C MET A 1 -51.95 -44.78 -38.31
N SER A 2 -51.91 -46.11 -38.30
CA SER A 2 -50.90 -47.05 -37.77
C SER A 2 -49.48 -46.47 -37.55
N TYR A 3 -48.71 -46.82 -36.51
CA TYR A 3 -48.14 -48.15 -36.15
C TYR A 3 -47.62 -48.11 -34.68
N LEU A 4 -47.99 -49.05 -33.78
CA LEU A 4 -47.18 -50.18 -33.23
C LEU A 4 -45.76 -49.78 -32.71
N ARG A 5 -45.19 -50.16 -31.55
CA ARG A 5 -45.43 -50.99 -30.32
C ARG A 5 -44.02 -50.98 -29.57
N PRO A 6 -43.76 -51.75 -28.49
CA PRO A 6 -44.18 -51.71 -27.07
C PRO A 6 -42.98 -51.57 -26.07
N LEU A 7 -43.24 -51.40 -24.77
CA LEU A 7 -42.80 -52.31 -23.68
C LEU A 7 -42.89 -51.66 -22.28
N GLU A 8 -43.40 -52.51 -21.40
CA GLU A 8 -43.13 -52.68 -19.98
C GLU A 8 -43.85 -51.82 -18.94
N THR A 9 -44.35 -52.59 -17.99
CA THR A 9 -45.36 -52.36 -16.97
C THR A 9 -44.70 -52.16 -15.61
N ASP A 10 -45.58 -51.79 -14.67
CA ASP A 10 -45.51 -52.08 -13.24
C ASP A 10 -44.82 -51.03 -12.37
N SER A 11 -45.56 -50.20 -11.63
CA SER A 11 -46.60 -50.42 -10.60
C SER A 11 -46.03 -50.28 -9.19
N LEU A 12 -46.67 -49.36 -8.46
CA LEU A 12 -46.36 -48.91 -7.10
C LEU A 12 -46.69 -49.99 -6.04
N PRO A 13 -46.13 -49.86 -4.82
CA PRO A 13 -45.90 -50.97 -3.91
C PRO A 13 -47.04 -51.14 -2.89
N HIS A 14 -47.29 -52.38 -2.47
CA HIS A 14 -47.80 -52.66 -1.13
C HIS A 14 -47.24 -53.97 -0.57
N LEU A 15 -46.68 -53.84 0.63
CA LEU A 15 -46.70 -54.76 1.78
C LEU A 15 -46.12 -56.16 1.56
N ASN A 16 -44.92 -56.39 2.11
CA ASN A 16 -44.38 -57.73 2.26
C ASN A 16 -44.06 -58.06 3.72
N GLU A 17 -44.42 -59.29 4.06
CA GLU A 17 -44.43 -59.92 5.37
C GLU A 17 -43.05 -60.02 6.04
N SER A 18 -43.12 -60.05 7.37
CA SER A 18 -42.02 -60.10 8.33
C SER A 18 -41.00 -61.24 8.09
N ALA A 19 -39.73 -60.86 8.18
CA ALA A 19 -38.53 -61.70 8.11
C ALA A 19 -38.45 -62.84 9.16
N SER A 20 -39.36 -62.86 10.14
CA SER A 20 -39.41 -63.90 11.17
C SER A 20 -39.78 -65.29 10.62
N ALA A 21 -40.66 -65.36 9.62
CA ALA A 21 -41.11 -66.64 9.05
C ALA A 21 -40.03 -67.35 8.20
N ARG A 22 -39.08 -66.60 7.63
CA ARG A 22 -37.94 -67.17 6.89
C ARG A 22 -36.85 -67.71 7.80
N ARG A 23 -36.69 -67.15 9.00
CA ARG A 23 -35.64 -67.53 9.94
C ARG A 23 -35.90 -68.84 10.67
N ILE A 24 -37.18 -69.21 10.83
CA ILE A 24 -37.57 -70.46 11.50
C ILE A 24 -37.35 -71.68 10.59
N ARG A 25 -37.64 -71.58 9.28
CA ARG A 25 -37.36 -72.68 8.33
C ARG A 25 -35.88 -72.95 8.12
N ALA A 26 -35.03 -71.92 8.17
CA ALA A 26 -33.58 -72.07 8.03
C ALA A 26 -32.94 -72.83 9.21
N LEU A 27 -33.49 -72.68 10.42
CA LEU A 27 -33.00 -73.37 11.61
C LEU A 27 -33.47 -74.84 11.69
N GLU A 28 -34.59 -75.17 11.05
CA GLU A 28 -35.09 -76.55 10.93
C GLU A 28 -34.27 -77.37 9.92
N GLU A 29 -33.67 -76.73 8.90
CA GLU A 29 -32.78 -77.39 7.93
C GLU A 29 -31.34 -77.58 8.44
N GLU A 30 -30.82 -76.67 9.27
CA GLU A 30 -29.48 -76.82 9.89
C GLU A 30 -29.40 -77.97 10.90
N LEU A 31 -30.50 -78.31 11.58
CA LEU A 31 -30.56 -79.39 12.58
C LEU A 31 -30.61 -80.79 11.95
N ALA A 32 -30.95 -80.90 10.65
CA ALA A 32 -30.97 -82.16 9.91
C ALA A 32 -29.59 -82.59 9.37
N GLY A 33 -28.64 -81.66 9.24
CA GLY A 33 -27.29 -81.92 8.71
C GLY A 33 -26.33 -82.58 9.71
N TYR A 34 -26.56 -82.44 11.02
CA TYR A 34 -25.64 -82.92 12.07
C TYR A 34 -25.73 -84.42 12.40
N ARG A 35 -26.52 -85.23 11.66
CA ARG A 35 -26.71 -86.68 11.91
C ARG A 35 -25.89 -87.65 11.05
N ARG A 36 -24.89 -87.23 10.25
CA ARG A 36 -23.95 -88.16 9.58
C ARG A 36 -22.51 -87.67 9.73
N GLY A 37 -21.68 -88.47 10.38
CA GLY A 37 -20.33 -88.11 10.83
C GLY A 37 -19.22 -88.17 9.79
N GLY A 38 -18.04 -87.71 10.21
CA GLY A 38 -16.74 -87.95 9.57
C GLY A 38 -15.97 -86.70 9.14
N THR A 39 -14.97 -86.29 9.93
CA THR A 39 -13.83 -85.41 9.52
C THR A 39 -12.92 -86.15 8.51
N PRO A 40 -11.95 -85.55 7.75
CA PRO A 40 -11.27 -84.23 7.95
C PRO A 40 -10.80 -83.45 6.67
N ARG A 41 -10.20 -82.26 6.92
CA ARG A 41 -9.01 -81.63 6.28
C ARG A 41 -9.15 -80.62 5.10
N ALA A 42 -8.77 -79.39 5.43
CA ALA A 42 -8.05 -78.32 4.70
C ALA A 42 -8.20 -78.13 3.17
N GLY A 43 -8.72 -76.96 2.77
CA GLY A 43 -8.67 -76.43 1.40
C GLY A 43 -9.22 -74.99 1.27
N ILE A 44 -8.28 -74.04 1.25
CA ILE A 44 -8.24 -72.68 0.68
C ILE A 44 -9.49 -72.10 -0.06
N LEU A 45 -9.99 -71.00 0.50
CA LEU A 45 -10.53 -69.73 -0.08
C LEU A 45 -11.42 -69.71 -1.35
N LYS A 46 -12.67 -69.24 -1.21
CA LYS A 46 -13.24 -68.05 -1.91
C LYS A 46 -14.68 -67.71 -1.47
N TYR A 47 -14.83 -66.48 -0.93
CA TYR A 47 -15.84 -65.41 -1.18
C TYR A 47 -17.32 -65.83 -1.40
N ASN A 48 -18.38 -65.25 -0.80
CA ASN A 48 -18.71 -63.86 -0.46
C ASN A 48 -20.13 -63.81 0.17
N ASP A 49 -20.71 -62.79 0.79
CA ASP A 49 -20.31 -61.48 1.34
C ASP A 49 -21.57 -60.97 2.07
N SER A 50 -21.59 -60.90 3.40
CA SER A 50 -22.49 -60.02 4.18
C SER A 50 -22.17 -60.12 5.67
N TYR A 51 -20.89 -59.98 6.02
CA TYR A 51 -20.51 -59.66 7.39
C TYR A 51 -19.60 -58.46 7.32
N ASP A 52 -20.16 -57.31 7.69
CA ASP A 52 -19.46 -56.03 7.75
C ASP A 52 -18.41 -56.07 8.88
N GLY A 53 -17.26 -56.66 8.55
CA GLY A 53 -16.06 -56.67 9.38
C GLY A 53 -15.43 -55.29 9.54
N SER A 54 -16.03 -54.22 9.00
CA SER A 54 -15.60 -52.85 9.29
C SER A 54 -16.08 -52.41 10.67
N VAL A 55 -17.28 -52.80 11.10
CA VAL A 55 -17.81 -52.46 12.43
C VAL A 55 -17.00 -53.17 13.52
N THR A 56 -16.70 -54.45 13.34
CA THR A 56 -15.87 -55.20 14.31
C THR A 56 -14.42 -54.74 14.30
N ARG A 57 -13.84 -54.37 13.14
CA ARG A 57 -12.48 -53.79 13.12
C ARG A 57 -12.42 -52.39 13.71
N ARG A 58 -13.44 -51.56 13.47
CA ARG A 58 -13.54 -50.21 14.04
C ARG A 58 -13.78 -50.27 15.55
N ALA A 59 -14.64 -51.19 16.01
CA ALA A 59 -14.84 -51.46 17.44
C ALA A 59 -13.58 -52.04 18.10
N VAL A 60 -12.84 -52.92 17.42
CA VAL A 60 -11.55 -53.44 17.94
C VAL A 60 -10.47 -52.36 17.96
N ALA A 61 -10.44 -51.46 16.97
CA ALA A 61 -9.52 -50.32 16.95
C ALA A 61 -9.87 -49.29 18.04
N GLU A 62 -11.15 -48.96 18.22
CA GLU A 62 -11.63 -48.11 19.31
C GLU A 62 -11.34 -48.74 20.67
N MET A 63 -11.53 -50.05 20.83
CA MET A 63 -11.15 -50.77 22.05
C MET A 63 -9.63 -50.78 22.27
N GLN A 64 -8.82 -50.85 21.21
CA GLN A 64 -7.36 -50.77 21.30
C GLN A 64 -6.87 -49.37 21.68
N ASP A 65 -7.53 -48.32 21.17
CA ASP A 65 -7.23 -46.93 21.54
C ASP A 65 -7.74 -46.59 22.95
N GLN A 66 -8.90 -47.11 23.35
CA GLN A 66 -9.37 -47.06 24.75
C GLN A 66 -8.42 -47.82 25.68
N LEU A 67 -7.89 -48.98 25.29
CA LEU A 67 -6.89 -49.70 26.07
C LEU A 67 -5.56 -48.95 26.15
N LYS A 68 -5.17 -48.21 25.11
CA LYS A 68 -3.99 -47.32 25.16
C LYS A 68 -4.22 -46.15 26.12
N GLN A 69 -5.38 -45.51 26.04
CA GLN A 69 -5.76 -44.46 26.99
C GLN A 69 -5.79 -44.98 28.42
N PHE A 70 -6.41 -46.14 28.68
CA PHE A 70 -6.41 -46.74 30.01
C PHE A 70 -5.01 -47.17 30.47
N ARG A 71 -4.11 -47.61 29.58
CA ARG A 71 -2.71 -47.87 29.94
C ARG A 71 -1.94 -46.59 30.24
N GLU A 72 -2.19 -45.49 29.55
CA GLU A 72 -1.61 -44.18 29.86
C GLU A 72 -2.17 -43.60 31.16
N GLU A 73 -3.46 -43.77 31.42
CA GLU A 73 -4.07 -43.42 32.70
C GLU A 73 -3.56 -44.30 33.83
N LEU A 74 -3.39 -45.61 33.60
CA LEU A 74 -2.73 -46.52 34.56
C LEU A 74 -1.30 -46.10 34.81
N ARG A 75 -0.52 -45.72 33.79
CA ARG A 75 0.84 -45.18 33.99
C ARG A 75 0.85 -43.85 34.74
N LYS A 76 -0.11 -42.96 34.48
CA LYS A 76 -0.27 -41.70 35.24
C LYS A 76 -0.69 -41.99 36.68
N LYS A 77 -1.59 -42.94 36.92
CA LYS A 77 -2.01 -43.39 38.24
C LYS A 77 -0.88 -44.13 38.97
N ASP A 78 -0.10 -44.97 38.30
CA ASP A 78 1.07 -45.66 38.85
C ASP A 78 2.19 -44.66 39.17
N SER A 79 2.37 -43.63 38.33
CA SER A 79 3.29 -42.52 38.62
C SER A 79 2.80 -41.69 39.82
N MET A 80 1.48 -41.49 39.95
CA MET A 80 0.87 -40.83 41.11
C MET A 80 0.92 -41.71 42.37
N ILE A 81 0.76 -43.03 42.23
CA ILE A 81 0.93 -44.02 43.31
C ILE A 81 2.40 -44.08 43.71
N GLN A 82 3.36 -44.05 42.80
CA GLN A 82 4.78 -43.92 43.14
C GLN A 82 5.06 -42.62 43.88
N HIS A 83 4.41 -41.53 43.48
CA HIS A 83 4.52 -40.24 44.16
C HIS A 83 3.88 -40.28 45.57
N LEU A 84 2.78 -41.01 45.76
CA LEU A 84 2.09 -41.18 47.05
C LEU A 84 2.78 -42.21 47.97
N VAL A 85 3.32 -43.30 47.42
CA VAL A 85 4.12 -44.30 48.13
C VAL A 85 5.47 -43.70 48.56
N SER A 86 6.01 -42.73 47.80
CA SER A 86 7.18 -41.94 48.24
C SER A 86 6.87 -40.97 49.39
N LEU A 87 5.59 -40.66 49.62
CA LEU A 87 5.11 -39.81 50.72
C LEU A 87 4.64 -40.61 51.94
N GLU A 88 4.48 -41.94 51.84
CA GLU A 88 3.93 -42.81 52.91
C GLU A 88 4.99 -43.61 53.70
N ALA A 89 6.29 -43.37 53.48
CA ALA A 89 7.36 -43.90 54.32
C ALA A 89 7.54 -43.04 55.59
N ALA A 90 6.55 -43.07 56.49
CA ALA A 90 6.68 -42.56 57.84
C ALA A 90 7.10 -43.70 58.80
N PRO A 91 8.28 -43.64 59.45
CA PRO A 91 8.54 -44.44 60.63
C PRO A 91 7.91 -43.79 61.87
N ARG A 92 7.12 -44.60 62.56
CA ARG A 92 6.49 -44.34 63.85
C ARG A 92 7.51 -43.98 64.94
N ILE A 93 7.05 -43.12 65.85
CA ILE A 93 7.69 -42.64 67.08
C ILE A 93 7.70 -43.71 68.18
N GLN A 94 8.85 -43.87 68.86
CA GLN A 94 9.01 -44.16 70.31
C GLN A 94 10.42 -43.68 70.74
N ARG A 95 10.54 -42.46 71.29
CA ARG A 95 10.61 -42.08 72.72
C ARG A 95 11.90 -42.48 73.45
N SER A 96 12.76 -41.49 73.73
CA SER A 96 13.15 -41.12 75.11
C SER A 96 13.98 -39.81 75.11
N GLU A 97 13.49 -38.83 75.88
CA GLU A 97 14.19 -37.74 76.62
C GLU A 97 15.34 -37.00 75.94
N GLY A 98 15.34 -35.67 75.77
CA GLY A 98 14.57 -34.59 76.35
C GLY A 98 15.54 -33.40 76.41
N VAL A 99 15.20 -32.29 75.74
CA VAL A 99 15.53 -30.88 76.08
C VAL A 99 15.08 -29.96 74.93
N ARG A 100 14.06 -29.15 75.26
CA ARG A 100 13.67 -27.82 74.74
C ARG A 100 13.08 -27.69 73.32
N PHE A 101 11.74 -27.73 73.32
CA PHE A 101 10.79 -27.23 72.34
C PHE A 101 11.01 -25.73 72.03
N ASP A 102 11.21 -25.35 70.75
CA ASP A 102 10.62 -24.12 70.19
C ASP A 102 10.76 -23.91 68.67
N THR A 103 11.50 -24.72 67.91
CA THR A 103 11.78 -24.40 66.48
C THR A 103 11.26 -25.40 65.44
N LEU A 104 10.29 -26.26 65.78
CA LEU A 104 9.65 -27.17 64.83
C LEU A 104 8.68 -26.48 63.83
N TYR A 105 8.45 -25.18 63.97
CA TYR A 105 7.55 -24.41 63.08
C TYR A 105 8.23 -23.77 61.85
N GLN A 106 9.54 -23.92 61.62
CA GLN A 106 10.23 -23.27 60.49
C GLN A 106 10.45 -24.15 59.25
N GLY A 107 10.55 -25.48 59.39
CA GLY A 107 10.73 -26.39 58.25
C GLY A 107 9.50 -26.43 57.33
N ASP A 108 8.31 -26.61 57.91
CA ASP A 108 7.04 -26.51 57.19
C ASP A 108 6.80 -25.10 56.65
N ARG A 109 7.39 -24.08 57.28
CA ARG A 109 7.31 -22.69 56.83
C ARG A 109 8.13 -22.44 55.56
N THR A 110 9.33 -23.01 55.45
CA THR A 110 10.13 -22.91 54.22
C THR A 110 9.53 -23.68 53.04
N ALA A 111 8.93 -24.85 53.29
CA ALA A 111 8.19 -25.60 52.25
C ALA A 111 6.89 -24.90 51.84
N LEU A 112 6.21 -24.24 52.78
CA LEU A 112 5.06 -23.36 52.51
C LEU A 112 5.48 -22.08 51.78
N GLU A 113 6.65 -21.52 52.07
CA GLU A 113 7.21 -20.34 51.42
C GLU A 113 7.67 -20.63 49.98
N THR A 114 8.24 -21.80 49.70
CA THR A 114 8.54 -22.24 48.32
C THR A 114 7.27 -22.55 47.53
N ALA A 115 6.30 -23.26 48.12
CA ALA A 115 5.00 -23.46 47.47
C ALA A 115 4.25 -22.14 47.22
N ARG A 116 4.39 -21.14 48.11
CA ARG A 116 3.86 -19.78 47.92
C ARG A 116 4.61 -19.00 46.84
N SER A 117 5.93 -19.15 46.76
CA SER A 117 6.76 -18.56 45.70
C SER A 117 6.42 -19.14 44.32
N ASP A 118 6.25 -20.46 44.25
CA ASP A 118 5.86 -21.14 43.01
C ASP A 118 4.43 -20.78 42.62
N LEU A 119 3.50 -20.76 43.57
CA LEU A 119 2.14 -20.26 43.36
C LEU A 119 2.14 -18.81 42.88
N ALA A 120 2.94 -17.93 43.49
CA ALA A 120 3.07 -16.53 43.06
C ALA A 120 3.66 -16.42 41.65
N SER A 121 4.63 -17.27 41.29
CA SER A 121 5.20 -17.30 39.94
C SER A 121 4.18 -17.74 38.90
N VAL A 122 3.34 -18.72 39.24
CA VAL A 122 2.25 -19.21 38.39
C VAL A 122 1.14 -18.16 38.33
N GLN A 123 0.85 -17.46 39.42
CA GLN A 123 -0.10 -16.35 39.48
C GLN A 123 0.35 -15.22 38.54
N VAL A 124 1.62 -14.81 38.59
CA VAL A 124 2.17 -13.77 37.71
C VAL A 124 2.14 -14.19 36.23
N LYS A 125 2.42 -15.46 35.92
CA LYS A 125 2.30 -15.99 34.56
C LYS A 125 0.84 -16.04 34.10
N PHE A 126 -0.07 -16.41 34.99
CA PHE A 126 -1.51 -16.40 34.74
C PHE A 126 -2.03 -14.99 34.50
N ASP A 127 -1.65 -14.03 35.35
CA ASP A 127 -2.01 -12.60 35.25
C ASP A 127 -1.45 -11.99 33.95
N ARG A 128 -0.21 -12.35 33.58
CA ARG A 128 0.39 -11.94 32.31
C ARG A 128 -0.34 -12.53 31.11
N ALA A 129 -0.71 -13.81 31.17
CA ALA A 129 -1.48 -14.45 30.11
C ALA A 129 -2.90 -13.89 30.00
N THR A 130 -3.56 -13.56 31.13
CA THR A 130 -4.87 -12.90 31.13
C THR A 130 -4.78 -11.47 30.63
N GLN A 131 -3.70 -10.73 30.94
CA GLN A 131 -3.50 -9.41 30.38
C GLN A 131 -3.28 -9.48 28.86
N GLN A 132 -2.46 -10.43 28.37
CA GLN A 132 -2.28 -10.66 26.94
C GLN A 132 -3.58 -11.05 26.25
N MET A 133 -4.43 -11.86 26.89
CA MET A 133 -5.77 -12.15 26.37
C MET A 133 -6.63 -10.89 26.26
N LYS A 134 -6.68 -10.05 27.30
CA LYS A 134 -7.44 -8.79 27.28
C LYS A 134 -6.93 -7.82 26.22
N ASP A 135 -5.61 -7.73 26.04
CA ASP A 135 -5.02 -6.88 25.01
C ASP A 135 -5.38 -7.38 23.61
N MET A 136 -5.40 -8.69 23.40
CA MET A 136 -5.83 -9.31 22.14
C MET A 136 -7.34 -9.16 21.92
N GLU A 137 -8.17 -9.27 22.95
CA GLU A 137 -9.61 -8.98 22.91
C GLU A 137 -9.86 -7.52 22.50
N TYR A 138 -9.16 -6.56 23.11
CA TYR A 138 -9.28 -5.14 22.76
C TYR A 138 -8.84 -4.85 21.32
N GLN A 139 -7.76 -5.51 20.85
CA GLN A 139 -7.34 -5.41 19.45
C GLN A 139 -8.37 -6.03 18.49
N LEU A 140 -9.03 -7.11 18.89
CA LEU A 140 -10.05 -7.78 18.10
C LEU A 140 -11.32 -6.93 18.03
N GLU A 141 -11.77 -6.36 19.15
CA GLU A 141 -12.86 -5.37 19.20
C GLU A 141 -12.55 -4.14 18.32
N GLY A 142 -11.31 -3.63 18.37
CA GLY A 142 -10.88 -2.53 17.50
C GLY A 142 -10.94 -2.88 16.01
N LYS A 143 -10.54 -4.12 15.64
CA LYS A 143 -10.68 -4.63 14.27
C LYS A 143 -12.13 -4.83 13.88
N GLU A 144 -12.99 -5.30 14.78
CA GLU A 144 -14.43 -5.46 14.53
C GLU A 144 -15.12 -4.11 14.31
N VAL A 145 -14.77 -3.07 15.08
CA VAL A 145 -15.25 -1.70 14.84
C VAL A 145 -14.80 -1.23 13.46
N LYS A 146 -13.53 -1.46 13.08
CA LYS A 146 -13.02 -1.08 11.76
C LYS A 146 -13.74 -1.83 10.63
N ILE A 147 -14.05 -3.11 10.82
CA ILE A 147 -14.82 -3.91 9.87
C ILE A 147 -16.24 -3.35 9.73
N ARG A 148 -16.90 -3.00 10.84
CA ARG A 148 -18.23 -2.37 10.82
C ARG A 148 -18.23 -1.02 10.10
N GLU A 149 -17.21 -0.19 10.32
CA GLU A 149 -17.04 1.07 9.59
C GLU A 149 -16.86 0.84 8.08
N LEU A 150 -16.01 -0.14 7.69
CA LEU A 150 -15.79 -0.48 6.29
C LEU A 150 -17.04 -1.08 5.63
N GLN A 151 -17.82 -1.87 6.36
CA GLN A 151 -19.11 -2.39 5.90
C GLN A 151 -20.11 -1.26 5.66
N SER A 152 -20.23 -0.31 6.59
CA SER A 152 -21.10 0.86 6.42
C SER A 152 -20.68 1.71 5.21
N LEU A 153 -19.36 1.96 5.04
CA LEU A 153 -18.85 2.65 3.86
C LEU A 153 -19.19 1.90 2.57
N LEU A 154 -19.01 0.57 2.55
CA LEU A 154 -19.35 -0.26 1.39
C LEU A 154 -20.85 -0.16 1.07
N GLU A 155 -21.72 -0.20 2.08
CA GLU A 155 -23.16 -0.06 1.93
C GLU A 155 -23.54 1.30 1.34
N THR A 156 -22.95 2.39 1.85
CA THR A 156 -23.17 3.74 1.28
C THR A 156 -22.66 3.86 -0.16
N THR A 157 -21.53 3.25 -0.50
CA THR A 157 -21.03 3.23 -1.89
C THR A 157 -21.97 2.44 -2.80
N ARG A 158 -22.52 1.32 -2.31
CA ARG A 158 -23.47 0.50 -3.06
C ARG A 158 -24.81 1.21 -3.27
N GLU A 159 -25.30 1.92 -2.26
CA GLU A 159 -26.48 2.79 -2.41
C GLU A 159 -26.23 3.92 -3.42
N ASN A 160 -25.04 4.54 -3.39
CA ASN A 160 -24.67 5.57 -4.35
C ASN A 160 -24.55 5.00 -5.77
N GLU A 161 -23.99 3.81 -5.95
CA GLU A 161 -23.97 3.10 -7.23
C GLU A 161 -25.38 2.79 -7.73
N SER A 162 -26.30 2.35 -6.86
CA SER A 162 -27.71 2.14 -7.22
C SER A 162 -28.36 3.44 -7.68
N ARG A 163 -28.18 4.54 -6.94
CA ARG A 163 -28.74 5.86 -7.30
C ARG A 163 -28.17 6.38 -8.62
N LEU A 164 -26.87 6.19 -8.86
CA LEU A 164 -26.24 6.54 -10.13
C LEU A 164 -26.75 5.65 -11.27
N SER A 165 -26.98 4.36 -11.01
CA SER A 165 -27.58 3.43 -11.98
C SER A 165 -29.00 3.86 -12.37
N ASP A 166 -29.83 4.22 -11.39
CA ASP A 166 -31.19 4.74 -11.61
C ASP A 166 -31.15 6.08 -12.39
N ALA A 167 -30.22 6.98 -12.05
CA ALA A 167 -30.03 8.23 -12.78
C ALA A 167 -29.59 7.99 -14.24
N VAL A 168 -28.69 7.03 -14.48
CA VAL A 168 -28.30 6.64 -15.84
C VAL A 168 -29.49 6.03 -16.59
N GLN A 169 -30.31 5.21 -15.93
CA GLN A 169 -31.48 4.61 -16.55
C GLN A 169 -32.53 5.66 -16.94
N THR A 170 -32.82 6.61 -16.05
CA THR A 170 -33.73 7.73 -16.36
C THR A 170 -33.20 8.61 -17.50
N LEU A 171 -31.89 8.87 -17.56
CA LEU A 171 -31.29 9.59 -18.69
C LEU A 171 -31.39 8.80 -20.00
N ARG A 172 -31.19 7.48 -19.97
CA ARG A 172 -31.39 6.62 -21.16
C ARG A 172 -32.83 6.61 -21.63
N ASP A 173 -33.79 6.55 -20.72
CA ASP A 173 -35.20 6.59 -21.07
C ASP A 173 -35.59 7.96 -21.63
N ARG A 174 -35.00 9.05 -21.11
CA ARG A 174 -35.17 10.39 -21.70
C ARG A 174 -34.56 10.52 -23.09
N VAL A 175 -33.41 9.90 -23.35
CA VAL A 175 -32.81 9.86 -24.69
C VAL A 175 -33.72 9.10 -25.65
N ARG A 176 -34.25 7.94 -25.26
CA ARG A 176 -35.22 7.19 -26.08
C ARG A 176 -36.47 8.02 -26.39
N GLU A 177 -37.01 8.72 -25.40
CA GLU A 177 -38.17 9.59 -25.61
C GLU A 177 -37.86 10.73 -26.60
N LEU A 178 -36.66 11.30 -26.54
CA LEU A 178 -36.22 12.32 -27.51
C LEU A 178 -35.98 11.74 -28.91
N GLU A 179 -35.47 10.51 -29.00
CA GLU A 179 -35.32 9.77 -30.27
C GLU A 179 -36.69 9.47 -30.90
N ASP A 180 -37.67 9.03 -30.11
CA ASP A 180 -39.05 8.81 -30.55
C ASP A 180 -39.72 10.13 -31.00
N GLN A 181 -39.48 11.22 -30.26
CA GLN A 181 -39.94 12.56 -30.65
C GLN A 181 -39.31 12.99 -31.97
N LEU A 182 -38.01 12.79 -32.16
CA LEU A 182 -37.32 13.09 -33.42
C LEU A 182 -37.90 12.27 -34.58
N GLY A 183 -38.15 10.98 -34.36
CA GLY A 183 -38.83 10.13 -35.33
C GLY A 183 -40.21 10.67 -35.70
N SER A 184 -40.99 11.14 -34.73
CA SER A 184 -42.30 11.76 -34.99
C SER A 184 -42.19 13.06 -35.80
N TYR A 185 -41.21 13.93 -35.50
CA TYR A 185 -40.96 15.15 -36.28
C TYR A 185 -40.54 14.83 -37.71
N GLN A 186 -39.72 13.80 -37.89
CA GLN A 186 -39.32 13.35 -39.22
C GLN A 186 -40.52 12.88 -40.04
N THR A 187 -41.43 12.08 -39.45
CA THR A 187 -42.67 11.70 -40.17
C THR A 187 -43.56 12.89 -40.53
N VAL A 188 -43.59 13.94 -39.71
CA VAL A 188 -44.32 15.18 -40.00
C VAL A 188 -43.62 15.98 -41.10
N SER A 189 -42.29 16.03 -41.09
CA SER A 189 -41.47 16.65 -42.13
C SER A 189 -41.69 15.98 -43.48
N ASP A 190 -41.63 14.64 -43.53
CA ASP A 190 -41.85 13.86 -44.76
C ASP A 190 -43.25 14.09 -45.34
N ARG A 191 -44.27 14.22 -44.48
CA ARG A 191 -45.63 14.62 -44.91
C ARG A 191 -45.68 16.05 -45.42
N GLY A 192 -44.94 16.96 -44.79
CA GLY A 192 -44.79 18.35 -45.24
C GLY A 192 -44.12 18.43 -46.62
N GLU A 193 -43.04 17.69 -46.82
CA GLU A 193 -42.33 17.58 -48.11
C GLU A 193 -43.21 16.99 -49.20
N TYR A 194 -44.00 15.95 -48.89
CA TYR A 194 -44.98 15.41 -49.84
C TYR A 194 -46.02 16.46 -50.24
N THR A 195 -46.54 17.22 -49.27
CA THR A 195 -47.54 18.28 -49.52
C THR A 195 -46.94 19.41 -50.36
N ILE A 196 -45.73 19.85 -50.04
CA ILE A 196 -45.00 20.87 -50.80
C ILE A 196 -44.73 20.39 -52.22
N SER A 197 -44.31 19.14 -52.40
CA SER A 197 -44.08 18.54 -53.72
C SER A 197 -45.36 18.48 -54.55
N SER A 198 -46.49 18.13 -53.93
CA SER A 198 -47.81 18.16 -54.57
C SER A 198 -48.18 19.59 -55.01
N MET A 199 -48.07 20.57 -54.12
CA MET A 199 -48.36 21.98 -54.44
C MET A 199 -47.42 22.54 -55.52
N GLN A 200 -46.15 22.13 -55.53
CA GLN A 200 -45.21 22.51 -56.59
C GLN A 200 -45.60 21.89 -57.94
N SER A 201 -46.14 20.67 -57.95
CA SER A 201 -46.67 20.04 -59.17
C SER A 201 -47.89 20.80 -59.70
N GLU A 202 -48.85 21.13 -58.83
CA GLU A 202 -50.02 21.93 -59.20
C GLU A 202 -49.64 23.32 -59.70
N LEU A 203 -48.64 23.96 -59.10
CA LEU A 203 -48.11 25.25 -59.56
C LEU A 203 -47.47 25.15 -60.95
N ARG A 204 -46.76 24.05 -61.24
CA ARG A 204 -46.21 23.78 -62.59
C ARG A 204 -47.33 23.62 -63.61
N GLU A 205 -48.37 22.83 -63.29
CA GLU A 205 -49.53 22.66 -64.18
C GLU A 205 -50.30 23.96 -64.41
N ALA A 206 -50.44 24.81 -63.38
CA ALA A 206 -51.04 26.13 -63.50
C ALA A 206 -50.20 27.05 -64.39
N ASN A 207 -48.87 27.04 -64.24
CA ASN A 207 -47.96 27.78 -65.12
C ASN A 207 -48.04 27.31 -66.58
N ASP A 208 -48.10 26.00 -66.82
CA ASP A 208 -48.26 25.45 -68.17
C ASP A 208 -49.59 25.89 -68.79
N LYS A 209 -50.68 25.95 -68.01
CA LYS A 209 -51.96 26.52 -68.46
C LYS A 209 -51.85 28.01 -68.78
N ILE A 210 -51.12 28.80 -67.99
CA ILE A 210 -50.88 30.22 -68.28
C ILE A 210 -50.16 30.37 -69.61
N VAL A 211 -49.08 29.62 -69.83
CA VAL A 211 -48.32 29.64 -71.10
C VAL A 211 -49.21 29.27 -72.30
N GLN A 212 -50.08 28.26 -72.15
CA GLN A 212 -51.03 27.89 -73.20
C GLN A 212 -52.07 28.99 -73.49
N LEU A 213 -52.57 29.67 -72.45
CA LEU A 213 -53.50 30.79 -72.59
C LEU A 213 -52.82 32.02 -73.23
N GLU A 214 -51.58 32.33 -72.86
CA GLU A 214 -50.78 33.38 -73.49
C GLU A 214 -50.54 33.09 -74.98
N ALA A 215 -50.20 31.84 -75.32
CA ALA A 215 -50.03 31.42 -76.72
C ALA A 215 -51.35 31.55 -77.52
N ARG A 216 -52.49 31.26 -76.89
CA ARG A 216 -53.82 31.46 -77.49
C ARG A 216 -54.15 32.94 -77.69
N LEU A 217 -53.81 33.79 -76.71
CA LEU A 217 -54.03 35.23 -76.79
C LEU A 217 -53.21 35.86 -77.93
N ARG A 218 -51.94 35.43 -78.09
CA ARG A 218 -51.08 35.87 -79.21
C ARG A 218 -51.71 35.55 -80.57
N ARG A 219 -52.21 34.33 -80.77
CA ARG A 219 -52.91 33.97 -82.03
C ARG A 219 -54.14 34.84 -82.30
N GLN A 220 -54.91 35.18 -81.27
CA GLN A 220 -56.09 36.05 -81.43
C GLN A 220 -55.71 37.49 -81.80
N LEU A 221 -54.57 37.99 -81.31
CA LEU A 221 -54.05 39.30 -81.70
C LEU A 221 -53.60 39.30 -83.17
N ASP A 222 -52.89 38.26 -83.61
CA ASP A 222 -52.47 38.12 -85.01
C ASP A 222 -53.67 38.07 -85.97
N GLU A 223 -54.75 37.36 -85.61
CA GLU A 223 -55.99 37.33 -86.39
C GLU A 223 -56.69 38.70 -86.46
N ARG A 224 -56.64 39.49 -85.38
CA ARG A 224 -57.20 40.84 -85.33
C ARG A 224 -56.45 41.77 -86.27
N ASP A 225 -55.12 41.69 -86.28
CA ASP A 225 -54.28 42.55 -87.09
C ASP A 225 -54.45 42.23 -88.60
N MET A 226 -54.62 40.96 -88.95
CA MET A 226 -55.00 40.53 -90.31
C MET A 226 -56.35 41.12 -90.75
N LYS A 227 -57.36 41.14 -89.87
CA LYS A 227 -58.68 41.74 -90.18
C LYS A 227 -58.60 43.26 -90.34
N ALA A 228 -57.77 43.94 -89.54
CA ALA A 228 -57.55 45.38 -89.67
C ALA A 228 -56.91 45.76 -91.02
N ALA A 229 -55.96 44.94 -91.51
CA ALA A 229 -55.35 45.13 -92.83
C ALA A 229 -56.37 45.04 -93.99
N HIS A 230 -57.36 44.16 -93.88
CA HIS A 230 -58.43 44.04 -94.90
C HIS A 230 -59.35 45.26 -94.94
N VAL A 231 -59.66 45.89 -93.80
CA VAL A 231 -60.49 47.11 -93.74
C VAL A 231 -59.81 48.27 -94.44
N SER A 232 -58.51 48.47 -94.20
CA SER A 232 -57.73 49.54 -94.85
C SER A 232 -57.66 49.39 -96.38
N GLN A 233 -57.72 48.16 -96.90
CA GLN A 233 -57.75 47.90 -98.34
C GLN A 233 -59.13 48.23 -98.97
N ALA A 234 -60.22 48.10 -98.21
CA ALA A 234 -61.57 48.45 -98.68
C ALA A 234 -61.78 49.96 -98.79
N GLU A 235 -61.22 50.74 -97.85
CA GLU A 235 -61.29 52.21 -97.85
C GLU A 235 -60.64 52.83 -99.09
N ARG A 236 -59.52 52.26 -99.57
CA ARG A 236 -58.85 52.74 -100.80
C ARG A 236 -59.71 52.58 -102.06
N ARG A 237 -60.54 51.54 -102.14
CA ARG A 237 -61.42 51.29 -103.30
C ARG A 237 -62.61 52.24 -103.36
N PHE A 238 -63.07 52.75 -102.22
CA PHE A 238 -64.14 53.75 -102.16
C PHE A 238 -63.65 55.15 -102.61
N ALA A 239 -62.39 55.50 -102.36
CA ALA A 239 -61.82 56.77 -102.78
C ALA A 239 -61.71 56.90 -104.31
N ASP A 240 -61.40 55.81 -105.02
CA ASP A 240 -61.27 55.81 -106.48
C ASP A 240 -62.62 55.98 -107.22
N LEU A 241 -63.73 55.61 -106.58
CA LEU A 241 -65.08 55.68 -107.16
C LEU A 241 -65.67 57.10 -107.13
N VAL A 242 -65.26 57.92 -106.15
CA VAL A 242 -65.67 59.33 -106.02
C VAL A 242 -64.97 60.22 -107.05
N SER A 243 -63.74 59.89 -107.45
CA SER A 243 -62.98 60.64 -108.46
C SER A 243 -63.52 60.49 -109.89
N GLN A 244 -64.35 59.47 -110.18
CA GLN A 244 -64.92 59.23 -111.51
C GLN A 244 -66.27 59.93 -111.73
N ILE A 245 -66.95 60.39 -110.69
CA ILE A 245 -68.24 61.09 -110.78
C ILE A 245 -68.05 62.59 -111.09
N GLY A 246 -66.90 63.17 -110.75
CA GLY A 246 -66.58 64.58 -110.98
C GLY A 246 -66.31 64.98 -112.43
N SER A 247 -66.06 64.03 -113.34
CA SER A 247 -65.73 64.32 -114.74
C SER A 247 -66.92 64.30 -115.71
N LEU A 248 -68.16 64.10 -115.22
CA LEU A 248 -69.35 63.86 -116.06
C LEU A 248 -70.39 65.00 -116.15
N LEU A 249 -70.17 66.21 -115.61
CA LEU A 249 -71.19 67.29 -115.60
C LEU A 249 -70.70 68.64 -116.14
N ASN A 250 -70.97 68.92 -117.42
CA ASN A 250 -70.62 70.13 -118.18
C ASN A 250 -71.88 70.64 -118.95
N THR A 251 -72.40 71.85 -118.68
CA THR A 251 -73.17 72.78 -119.59
C THR A 251 -74.05 73.79 -118.84
N GLU A 252 -74.17 75.03 -119.36
CA GLU A 252 -75.47 75.71 -119.57
C GLU A 252 -75.36 76.83 -120.64
N PHE A 253 -76.30 76.80 -121.60
CA PHE A 253 -76.53 77.70 -122.74
C PHE A 253 -77.75 78.60 -122.46
N LYS A 254 -77.89 79.75 -123.15
CA LYS A 254 -79.22 80.27 -123.60
C LYS A 254 -79.11 81.40 -124.64
N GLU A 255 -79.44 81.06 -125.88
CA GLU A 255 -79.87 81.95 -126.98
C GLU A 255 -81.38 82.23 -126.90
N VAL A 256 -81.86 83.16 -127.74
CA VAL A 256 -83.16 83.24 -128.49
C VAL A 256 -83.45 84.75 -128.74
N THR A 257 -83.09 85.31 -129.91
CA THR A 257 -83.90 85.52 -131.16
C THR A 257 -85.22 86.28 -130.89
N THR A 258 -85.67 87.32 -131.61
CA THR A 258 -85.35 87.90 -132.93
C THR A 258 -86.13 89.22 -133.08
N ASP A 259 -85.63 90.07 -133.98
CA ASP A 259 -86.32 91.01 -134.86
C ASP A 259 -86.69 92.46 -134.45
N THR A 260 -86.30 93.32 -135.40
CA THR A 260 -86.89 94.61 -135.80
C THR A 260 -86.44 95.89 -135.07
N SER A 261 -85.22 96.32 -135.42
CA SER A 261 -84.88 97.68 -135.88
C SER A 261 -85.66 98.88 -135.32
N SER A 262 -85.18 99.48 -134.22
CA SER A 262 -85.26 100.94 -133.98
C SER A 262 -84.42 101.47 -132.79
N PHE A 263 -83.53 100.68 -132.17
CA PHE A 263 -82.85 101.09 -130.92
C PHE A 263 -81.31 100.89 -130.94
N ALA A 264 -80.72 100.69 -132.12
CA ALA A 264 -79.37 100.15 -132.30
C ALA A 264 -78.20 101.11 -131.96
N VAL A 265 -78.45 102.35 -131.55
CA VAL A 265 -77.36 103.32 -131.28
C VAL A 265 -77.21 103.60 -129.77
N ASP A 266 -78.31 103.69 -129.01
CA ASP A 266 -78.25 104.03 -127.57
C ASP A 266 -77.95 102.82 -126.65
N ALA A 267 -78.12 101.58 -127.13
CA ALA A 267 -77.80 100.37 -126.36
C ALA A 267 -76.29 100.03 -126.33
N VAL A 268 -75.53 100.47 -127.34
CA VAL A 268 -74.09 100.19 -127.47
C VAL A 268 -73.26 100.98 -126.44
N VAL A 269 -73.68 102.21 -126.13
CA VAL A 269 -72.97 103.09 -125.18
C VAL A 269 -73.08 102.59 -123.73
N ARG A 270 -74.23 102.04 -123.33
CA ARG A 270 -74.38 101.42 -121.99
C ARG A 270 -73.49 100.18 -121.83
N LYS A 271 -73.44 99.30 -122.83
CA LYS A 271 -72.71 98.03 -122.75
C LYS A 271 -71.18 98.19 -122.73
N LEU A 272 -70.66 99.29 -123.27
CA LEU A 272 -69.24 99.62 -123.20
C LEU A 272 -68.81 100.04 -121.78
N THR A 273 -69.72 100.62 -120.99
CA THR A 273 -69.42 101.13 -119.64
C THR A 273 -69.34 99.98 -118.63
N ASP A 274 -70.20 98.97 -118.76
CA ASP A 274 -70.21 97.78 -117.90
C ASP A 274 -68.94 96.93 -118.07
N LEU A 275 -68.45 96.76 -119.30
CA LEU A 275 -67.25 95.97 -119.59
C LEU A 275 -65.95 96.58 -119.01
N VAL A 276 -65.88 97.91 -118.88
CA VAL A 276 -64.72 98.57 -118.27
C VAL A 276 -64.67 98.34 -116.76
N GLN A 277 -65.82 98.33 -116.08
CA GLN A 277 -65.90 98.02 -114.66
C GLN A 277 -65.57 96.54 -114.38
N GLU A 278 -66.03 95.62 -115.23
CA GLU A 278 -65.72 94.20 -115.12
C GLU A 278 -64.21 93.91 -115.32
N ASN A 279 -63.57 94.59 -116.27
CA ASN A 279 -62.12 94.46 -116.51
C ASN A 279 -61.29 94.93 -115.31
N ALA A 280 -61.73 95.98 -114.61
CA ALA A 280 -61.10 96.44 -113.38
C ALA A 280 -61.23 95.42 -112.23
N LEU A 281 -62.41 94.81 -112.07
CA LEU A 281 -62.63 93.76 -111.05
C LEU A 281 -61.83 92.48 -111.32
N LEU A 282 -61.73 92.05 -112.58
CA LEU A 282 -60.95 90.87 -112.96
C LEU A 282 -59.44 91.08 -112.76
N LYS A 283 -58.93 92.28 -113.04
CA LYS A 283 -57.53 92.64 -112.72
C LYS A 283 -57.27 92.62 -111.21
N GLY A 284 -58.22 93.09 -110.40
CA GLY A 284 -58.17 92.97 -108.94
C GLY A 284 -58.10 91.51 -108.48
N LYS A 285 -58.95 90.63 -109.04
CA LYS A 285 -58.93 89.19 -108.73
C LYS A 285 -57.61 88.51 -109.09
N ILE A 286 -57.02 88.84 -110.25
CA ILE A 286 -55.73 88.28 -110.67
C ILE A 286 -54.62 88.67 -109.68
N VAL A 287 -54.59 89.91 -109.21
CA VAL A 287 -53.63 90.36 -108.20
C VAL A 287 -53.82 89.62 -106.88
N THR A 288 -55.06 89.47 -106.41
CA THR A 288 -55.31 88.69 -105.18
C THR A 288 -54.92 87.22 -105.32
N LEU A 289 -55.14 86.61 -106.49
CA LEU A 289 -54.78 85.22 -106.75
C LEU A 289 -53.26 85.04 -106.86
N SER A 290 -52.55 85.97 -107.49
CA SER A 290 -51.08 85.93 -107.53
C SER A 290 -50.45 86.12 -106.15
N GLU A 291 -51.02 86.99 -105.32
CA GLU A 291 -50.62 87.15 -103.91
C GLU A 291 -50.87 85.86 -103.11
N THR A 292 -52.03 85.20 -103.25
CA THR A 292 -52.27 83.91 -102.57
C THR A 292 -51.35 82.78 -103.07
N LEU A 293 -51.03 82.74 -104.37
CA LEU A 293 -50.12 81.76 -104.94
C LEU A 293 -48.68 81.95 -104.44
N THR A 294 -48.22 83.20 -104.36
CA THR A 294 -46.89 83.51 -103.82
C THR A 294 -46.82 83.21 -102.32
N ASN A 295 -47.86 83.52 -101.55
CA ASN A 295 -47.95 83.16 -100.13
C ASN A 295 -47.91 81.65 -99.91
N THR A 296 -48.71 80.87 -100.64
CA THR A 296 -48.71 79.40 -100.53
C THR A 296 -47.39 78.76 -100.99
N GLN A 297 -46.71 79.34 -101.99
CA GLN A 297 -45.36 78.90 -102.36
C GLN A 297 -44.33 79.19 -101.27
N LEU A 298 -44.41 80.35 -100.61
CA LEU A 298 -43.55 80.69 -99.47
C LEU A 298 -43.83 79.77 -98.28
N GLU A 299 -45.10 79.48 -97.97
CA GLU A 299 -45.50 78.52 -96.93
C GLU A 299 -45.05 77.08 -97.25
N SER A 300 -45.13 76.66 -98.52
CA SER A 300 -44.65 75.36 -98.98
C SER A 300 -43.12 75.23 -98.86
N LYS A 301 -42.38 76.31 -99.14
CA LYS A 301 -40.93 76.36 -98.91
C LYS A 301 -40.60 76.32 -97.42
N ALA A 302 -41.29 77.12 -96.60
CA ALA A 302 -41.08 77.15 -95.15
C ALA A 302 -41.41 75.80 -94.49
N SER A 303 -42.48 75.13 -94.92
CA SER A 303 -42.83 73.78 -94.43
C SER A 303 -41.83 72.73 -94.88
N ARG A 304 -41.35 72.77 -96.13
CA ARG A 304 -40.27 71.87 -96.60
C ARG A 304 -38.98 72.06 -95.79
N GLU A 305 -38.58 73.29 -95.51
CA GLU A 305 -37.42 73.57 -94.65
C GLU A 305 -37.64 73.06 -93.21
N THR A 306 -38.84 73.23 -92.66
CA THR A 306 -39.20 72.71 -91.34
C THR A 306 -39.14 71.18 -91.30
N ILE A 307 -39.66 70.50 -92.32
CA ILE A 307 -39.57 69.05 -92.46
C ILE A 307 -38.10 68.63 -92.57
N MET A 308 -37.27 69.31 -93.35
CA MET A 308 -35.84 69.00 -93.45
C MET A 308 -35.10 69.18 -92.11
N ARG A 309 -35.44 70.22 -91.33
CA ARG A 309 -34.91 70.38 -89.96
C ARG A 309 -35.37 69.23 -89.06
N LEU A 310 -36.66 68.93 -89.03
CA LEU A 310 -37.21 67.84 -88.21
C LEU A 310 -36.64 66.47 -88.61
N VAL A 311 -36.44 66.18 -89.89
CA VAL A 311 -35.79 64.94 -90.36
C VAL A 311 -34.32 64.90 -89.93
N SER A 312 -33.63 66.03 -89.97
CA SER A 312 -32.24 66.14 -89.51
C SER A 312 -32.12 66.03 -87.98
N GLU A 313 -33.09 66.58 -87.24
CA GLU A 313 -33.22 66.45 -85.79
C GLU A 313 -33.57 65.02 -85.40
N MET A 314 -34.56 64.40 -86.05
CA MET A 314 -34.90 62.98 -85.91
C MET A 314 -33.72 62.07 -86.25
N GLY A 315 -32.93 62.41 -87.28
CA GLY A 315 -31.71 61.67 -87.63
C GLY A 315 -30.60 61.81 -86.58
N ARG A 316 -30.48 62.98 -85.92
CA ARG A 316 -29.58 63.16 -84.77
C ARG A 316 -30.08 62.39 -83.55
N GLU A 317 -31.37 62.51 -83.24
CA GLU A 317 -32.00 61.83 -82.11
C GLU A 317 -31.93 60.32 -82.27
N GLN A 318 -32.16 59.78 -83.48
CA GLN A 318 -31.99 58.36 -83.77
C GLN A 318 -30.56 57.88 -83.51
N LYS A 319 -29.54 58.67 -83.90
CA LYS A 319 -28.13 58.36 -83.61
C LYS A 319 -27.81 58.43 -82.11
N VAL A 320 -28.44 59.34 -81.39
CA VAL A 320 -28.30 59.46 -79.93
C VAL A 320 -28.98 58.26 -79.26
N ALA A 321 -30.19 57.89 -79.68
CA ALA A 321 -30.91 56.72 -79.20
C ALA A 321 -30.12 55.42 -79.45
N THR A 322 -29.54 55.22 -80.63
CA THR A 322 -28.72 54.03 -80.91
C THR A 322 -27.43 53.98 -80.08
N ARG A 323 -26.83 55.14 -79.79
CA ARG A 323 -25.69 55.21 -78.85
C ARG A 323 -26.10 54.82 -77.44
N TYR A 324 -27.23 55.34 -76.94
CA TYR A 324 -27.73 54.97 -75.62
C TYR A 324 -28.13 53.49 -75.53
N THR A 325 -28.73 52.90 -76.58
CA THR A 325 -29.02 51.45 -76.57
C THR A 325 -27.75 50.63 -76.52
N ALA A 326 -26.71 51.00 -77.29
CA ALA A 326 -25.42 50.32 -77.25
C ALA A 326 -24.71 50.48 -75.89
N GLU A 327 -24.78 51.66 -75.27
CA GLU A 327 -24.25 51.89 -73.93
C GLU A 327 -24.98 51.05 -72.87
N VAL A 328 -26.32 50.96 -72.95
CA VAL A 328 -27.13 50.10 -72.07
C VAL A 328 -26.76 48.62 -72.25
N GLU A 329 -26.54 48.15 -73.47
CA GLU A 329 -26.08 46.78 -73.72
C GLU A 329 -24.68 46.52 -73.17
N ASN A 330 -23.74 47.47 -73.36
CA ASN A 330 -22.40 47.38 -72.77
C ASN A 330 -22.46 47.32 -71.23
N LEU A 331 -23.25 48.20 -70.60
CA LEU A 331 -23.44 48.19 -69.14
C LEU A 331 -24.11 46.89 -68.65
N ARG A 332 -25.01 46.30 -69.44
CA ARG A 332 -25.59 44.99 -69.13
C ARG A 332 -24.53 43.89 -69.17
N MET A 333 -23.70 43.87 -70.21
CA MET A 333 -22.59 42.90 -70.31
C MET A 333 -21.57 43.08 -69.17
N GLU A 334 -21.19 44.33 -68.84
CA GLU A 334 -20.31 44.62 -67.71
C GLU A 334 -20.90 44.14 -66.38
N ARG A 335 -22.22 44.36 -66.17
CA ARG A 335 -22.92 43.84 -65.00
C ARG A 335 -22.93 42.32 -64.95
N GLU A 336 -23.18 41.64 -66.06
CA GLU A 336 -23.17 40.18 -66.13
C GLU A 336 -21.77 39.62 -65.84
N ASN A 337 -20.73 40.23 -66.39
CA ASN A 337 -19.33 39.89 -66.11
C ASN A 337 -18.97 40.14 -64.63
N ALA A 338 -19.41 41.25 -64.05
CA ALA A 338 -19.24 41.54 -62.62
C ALA A 338 -19.98 40.53 -61.72
N LEU A 339 -21.18 40.08 -62.14
CA LEU A 339 -21.92 39.04 -61.43
C LEU A 339 -21.26 37.66 -61.57
N ALA A 340 -20.67 37.33 -62.72
CA ALA A 340 -19.92 36.10 -62.91
C ALA A 340 -18.69 36.05 -62.00
N THR A 341 -17.85 37.10 -62.05
CA THR A 341 -16.67 37.23 -61.18
C THR A 341 -17.03 37.23 -59.70
N LYS A 342 -18.14 37.87 -59.31
CA LYS A 342 -18.68 37.79 -57.94
C LYS A 342 -18.97 36.34 -57.53
N ARG A 343 -19.67 35.56 -58.36
CA ARG A 343 -19.99 34.15 -58.06
C ARG A 343 -18.74 33.28 -57.95
N ASP A 344 -17.73 33.54 -58.76
CA ASP A 344 -16.47 32.81 -58.69
C ASP A 344 -15.69 33.13 -57.40
N LEU A 345 -15.66 34.41 -56.99
CA LEU A 345 -15.10 34.81 -55.70
C LEU A 345 -15.89 34.25 -54.51
N GLU A 346 -17.23 34.18 -54.59
CA GLU A 346 -18.05 33.56 -53.54
C GLU A 346 -17.71 32.08 -53.36
N LYS A 347 -17.53 31.33 -54.45
CA LYS A 347 -17.06 29.93 -54.42
C LYS A 347 -15.65 29.81 -53.85
N GLU A 348 -14.74 30.72 -54.22
CA GLU A 348 -13.39 30.72 -53.67
C GLU A 348 -13.39 31.00 -52.16
N ILE A 349 -14.21 31.94 -51.70
CA ILE A 349 -14.39 32.23 -50.27
C ILE A 349 -14.92 31.01 -49.54
N GLU A 350 -15.91 30.31 -50.09
CA GLU A 350 -16.46 29.08 -49.49
C GLU A 350 -15.38 27.98 -49.40
N LEU A 351 -14.63 27.75 -50.47
CA LEU A 351 -13.54 26.77 -50.48
C LEU A 351 -12.42 27.14 -49.50
N LEU A 352 -12.10 28.42 -49.34
CA LEU A 352 -11.13 28.89 -48.34
C LEU A 352 -11.65 28.72 -46.91
N LYS A 353 -12.95 28.90 -46.66
CA LYS A 353 -13.58 28.62 -45.36
C LYS A 353 -13.51 27.13 -45.04
N ASP A 354 -13.88 26.26 -45.97
CA ASP A 354 -13.78 24.81 -45.78
C ASP A 354 -12.35 24.37 -45.45
N ARG A 355 -11.36 24.94 -46.17
CA ARG A 355 -9.94 24.70 -45.89
C ARG A 355 -9.51 25.21 -44.52
N LEU A 356 -10.01 26.38 -44.10
CA LEU A 356 -9.72 26.94 -42.78
C LEU A 356 -10.31 26.06 -41.68
N GLU A 357 -11.56 25.62 -41.82
CA GLU A 357 -12.23 24.74 -40.88
C GLU A 357 -11.56 23.35 -40.81
N ALA A 358 -11.15 22.80 -41.95
CA ALA A 358 -10.38 21.56 -41.98
C ALA A 358 -9.03 21.69 -41.27
N ASN A 359 -8.30 22.78 -41.50
CA ASN A 359 -7.05 23.06 -40.78
C ASN A 359 -7.28 23.30 -39.30
N GLN A 360 -8.37 23.98 -38.92
CA GLN A 360 -8.72 24.20 -37.52
C GLN A 360 -9.00 22.86 -36.82
N ARG A 361 -9.80 21.98 -37.43
CA ARG A 361 -10.04 20.62 -36.93
C ARG A 361 -8.76 19.80 -36.79
N ALA A 362 -7.86 19.89 -37.78
CA ALA A 362 -6.56 19.22 -37.71
C ALA A 362 -5.68 19.79 -36.58
N MET A 363 -5.64 21.11 -36.40
CA MET A 363 -4.92 21.74 -35.29
C MET A 363 -5.48 21.32 -33.94
N ASP A 364 -6.80 21.32 -33.77
CA ASP A 364 -7.43 20.93 -32.51
C ASP A 364 -7.22 19.43 -32.21
N ALA A 365 -7.21 18.57 -33.24
CA ALA A 365 -6.82 17.16 -33.08
C ALA A 365 -5.37 17.02 -32.61
N THR A 366 -4.42 17.74 -33.23
CA THR A 366 -3.01 17.68 -32.80
C THR A 366 -2.79 18.26 -31.39
N ARG A 367 -3.56 19.27 -30.98
CA ARG A 367 -3.56 19.79 -29.61
C ARG A 367 -4.04 18.74 -28.62
N ALA A 368 -5.16 18.07 -28.91
CA ALA A 368 -5.67 17.00 -28.07
C ALA A 368 -4.67 15.82 -27.95
N GLU A 369 -3.99 15.47 -29.05
CA GLU A 369 -2.91 14.47 -29.02
C GLU A 369 -1.74 14.91 -28.14
N LEU A 370 -1.31 16.18 -28.23
CA LEU A 370 -0.25 16.73 -27.38
C LEU A 370 -0.65 16.71 -25.90
N GLU A 371 -1.88 17.11 -25.57
CA GLU A 371 -2.39 17.04 -24.19
C GLU A 371 -2.42 15.60 -23.67
N LEU A 372 -2.81 14.63 -24.49
CA LEU A 372 -2.75 13.22 -24.12
C LEU A 372 -1.31 12.75 -23.88
N ARG A 373 -0.35 13.19 -24.71
CA ARG A 373 1.07 12.89 -24.55
C ARG A 373 1.65 13.52 -23.29
N ASP A 374 1.31 14.77 -23.00
CA ASP A 374 1.74 15.48 -21.79
C ASP A 374 1.17 14.81 -20.53
N ASN A 375 -0.10 14.41 -20.56
CA ASN A 375 -0.70 13.61 -19.50
C ASN A 375 0.04 12.28 -19.32
N ARG A 376 0.37 11.58 -20.42
CA ARG A 376 1.13 10.32 -20.36
C ARG A 376 2.53 10.55 -19.79
N LEU A 377 3.25 11.58 -20.22
CA LEU A 377 4.55 11.95 -19.68
C LEU A 377 4.46 12.26 -18.18
N ALA A 378 3.46 13.04 -17.76
CA ALA A 378 3.24 13.33 -16.35
C ALA A 378 2.91 12.07 -15.53
N THR A 379 2.23 11.06 -16.10
CA THR A 379 2.04 9.77 -15.42
C THR A 379 3.34 8.99 -15.30
N LEU A 380 4.11 8.88 -16.39
CA LEU A 380 5.40 8.20 -16.40
C LEU A 380 6.41 8.85 -15.46
N ASP A 381 6.42 10.18 -15.37
CA ASP A 381 7.27 10.92 -14.42
C ASP A 381 6.89 10.62 -12.96
N ARG A 382 5.59 10.51 -12.66
CA ARG A 382 5.13 10.11 -11.31
C ARG A 382 5.53 8.66 -11.00
N GLU A 383 5.32 7.74 -11.95
CA GLU A 383 5.71 6.33 -11.83
C GLU A 383 7.23 6.17 -11.66
N MET A 384 8.03 6.93 -12.42
CA MET A 384 9.48 6.92 -12.29
C MET A 384 9.93 7.47 -10.94
N ARG A 385 9.33 8.57 -10.46
CA ARG A 385 9.64 9.12 -9.12
C ARG A 385 9.26 8.17 -8.00
N SER A 386 8.08 7.54 -8.08
CA SER A 386 7.66 6.57 -7.07
C SER A 386 8.54 5.32 -7.09
N SER A 387 8.87 4.80 -8.27
CA SER A 387 9.81 3.69 -8.44
C SER A 387 11.20 4.02 -7.91
N SER A 388 11.74 5.19 -8.24
CA SER A 388 13.04 5.66 -7.73
C SER A 388 13.03 5.80 -6.21
N HIS A 389 11.96 6.36 -5.63
CA HIS A 389 11.81 6.43 -4.18
C HIS A 389 11.74 5.04 -3.55
N ASN A 390 10.97 4.11 -4.14
CA ASN A 390 10.90 2.72 -3.69
C ASN A 390 12.28 2.06 -3.72
N VAL A 391 13.02 2.16 -4.82
CA VAL A 391 14.39 1.63 -4.95
C VAL A 391 15.33 2.25 -3.91
N HIS A 392 15.22 3.55 -3.67
CA HIS A 392 16.01 4.21 -2.63
C HIS A 392 15.65 3.72 -1.22
N THR A 393 14.37 3.58 -0.91
CA THR A 393 13.91 3.05 0.39
C THR A 393 14.31 1.59 0.61
N THR A 394 14.23 0.74 -0.42
CA THR A 394 14.66 -0.67 -0.31
C THR A 394 16.18 -0.78 -0.24
N SER A 395 16.92 0.03 -0.99
CA SER A 395 18.38 0.08 -0.93
C SER A 395 18.88 0.55 0.43
N THR A 396 18.27 1.61 1.00
CA THR A 396 18.60 2.10 2.35
C THR A 396 18.25 1.07 3.43
N ALA A 397 17.08 0.42 3.34
CA ALA A 397 16.72 -0.67 4.26
C ALA A 397 17.67 -1.86 4.17
N PHE A 398 18.10 -2.24 2.96
CA PHE A 398 19.08 -3.31 2.76
C PHE A 398 20.47 -2.94 3.28
N HIS A 399 20.89 -1.68 3.11
CA HIS A 399 22.14 -1.19 3.67
C HIS A 399 22.12 -1.23 5.20
N LEU A 400 21.03 -0.74 5.81
CA LEU A 400 20.83 -0.80 7.27
C LEU A 400 20.82 -2.25 7.78
N PHE A 401 20.15 -3.16 7.06
CA PHE A 401 20.16 -4.58 7.39
C PHE A 401 21.58 -5.17 7.35
N ARG A 402 22.39 -4.82 6.34
CA ARG A 402 23.79 -5.26 6.26
C ARG A 402 24.65 -4.69 7.38
N GLU A 403 24.43 -3.44 7.77
CA GLU A 403 25.09 -2.81 8.90
C GLU A 403 24.70 -3.48 10.23
N GLN A 404 23.42 -3.78 10.43
CA GLN A 404 22.94 -4.55 11.59
C GLN A 404 23.55 -5.96 11.62
N LEU A 405 23.64 -6.62 10.47
CA LEU A 405 24.27 -7.93 10.36
C LEU A 405 25.77 -7.85 10.68
N ALA A 406 26.46 -6.80 10.23
CA ALA A 406 27.87 -6.58 10.53
C ALA A 406 28.10 -6.36 12.02
N ASN A 407 27.23 -5.57 12.67
CA ASN A 407 27.28 -5.33 14.11
C ASN A 407 27.04 -6.62 14.91
N VAL A 408 26.07 -7.45 14.52
CA VAL A 408 25.80 -8.73 15.21
C VAL A 408 26.94 -9.73 15.02
N LEU A 409 27.53 -9.77 13.84
CA LEU A 409 28.66 -10.66 13.54
C LEU A 409 29.99 -10.13 14.08
N SER A 410 30.07 -8.85 14.45
CA SER A 410 31.28 -8.25 15.00
C SER A 410 31.60 -8.84 16.36
N ALA A 411 32.87 -9.17 16.57
CA ALA A 411 33.38 -9.58 17.88
C ALA A 411 33.90 -8.34 18.62
N VAL A 412 34.04 -8.44 19.95
CA VAL A 412 34.51 -7.34 20.84
C VAL A 412 35.83 -6.68 20.37
N PHE A 413 36.62 -7.36 19.54
CA PHE A 413 37.91 -6.90 19.05
C PHE A 413 38.02 -6.80 17.52
N GLU A 414 36.95 -7.09 16.76
CA GLU A 414 36.96 -7.00 15.29
C GLU A 414 35.70 -6.26 14.80
N ASN A 415 35.90 -5.03 14.30
CA ASN A 415 34.85 -4.30 13.59
C ASN A 415 34.75 -4.84 12.17
N LEU A 416 33.62 -5.47 11.84
CA LEU A 416 33.34 -5.95 10.50
C LEU A 416 32.80 -4.82 9.63
N ASP A 417 33.34 -4.72 8.41
CA ASP A 417 32.76 -3.87 7.38
C ASP A 417 31.41 -4.45 6.93
N SER A 418 30.43 -3.59 6.69
CA SER A 418 29.09 -3.94 6.19
C SER A 418 29.11 -4.47 4.74
N GLY A 419 30.29 -4.60 4.14
CA GLY A 419 30.58 -5.28 2.87
C GLY A 419 29.98 -6.69 2.79
N GLU A 420 29.41 -7.05 1.64
CA GLU A 420 28.77 -8.37 1.44
C GLU A 420 29.78 -9.51 1.58
N GLU A 421 30.97 -9.33 1.01
CA GLU A 421 32.05 -10.31 1.13
C GLU A 421 32.62 -10.37 2.54
N GLY A 422 32.66 -9.25 3.27
CA GLY A 422 33.06 -9.21 4.69
C GLY A 422 32.09 -10.00 5.57
N LEU A 423 30.78 -9.80 5.38
CA LEU A 423 29.72 -10.53 6.07
C LEU A 423 29.76 -12.02 5.76
N LYS A 424 29.91 -12.40 4.48
CA LYS A 424 30.03 -13.81 4.08
C LYS A 424 31.23 -14.46 4.73
N GLU A 425 32.37 -13.77 4.75
CA GLU A 425 33.59 -14.30 5.35
C GLU A 425 33.46 -14.47 6.87
N ALA A 426 32.86 -13.50 7.56
CA ALA A 426 32.56 -13.63 8.99
C ALA A 426 31.64 -14.83 9.29
N VAL A 427 30.60 -15.05 8.48
CA VAL A 427 29.73 -16.22 8.62
C VAL A 427 30.48 -17.52 8.35
N ARG A 428 31.37 -17.56 7.35
CA ARG A 428 32.22 -18.74 7.09
C ARG A 428 33.14 -19.04 8.26
N ARG A 429 33.79 -18.03 8.84
CA ARG A 429 34.62 -18.17 10.05
C ARG A 429 33.82 -18.67 11.25
N LEU A 430 32.66 -18.08 11.51
CA LEU A 430 31.79 -18.54 12.60
C LEU A 430 31.35 -20.00 12.39
N ALA A 431 31.10 -20.41 11.15
CA ALA A 431 30.79 -21.80 10.83
C ALA A 431 31.99 -22.74 10.98
N THR A 432 33.23 -22.30 10.73
CA THR A 432 34.43 -23.11 11.01
C THR A 432 34.67 -23.22 12.51
N ASP A 433 34.59 -22.11 13.24
CA ASP A 433 34.79 -22.07 14.69
C ASP A 433 33.77 -22.97 15.40
N LYS A 434 32.51 -22.93 14.96
CA LYS A 434 31.48 -23.84 15.46
C LYS A 434 31.85 -25.30 15.22
N ARG A 435 32.27 -25.67 14.01
CA ARG A 435 32.69 -27.05 13.71
C ARG A 435 33.87 -27.49 14.58
N GLU A 436 34.84 -26.61 14.82
CA GLU A 436 35.95 -26.90 15.74
C GLU A 436 35.47 -27.07 17.19
N GLN A 437 34.51 -26.27 17.64
CA GLN A 437 33.90 -26.45 18.96
C GLN A 437 33.14 -27.76 19.06
N ASP A 438 32.35 -28.13 18.04
CA ASP A 438 31.62 -29.41 18.00
C ASP A 438 32.61 -30.59 18.10
N LEU A 439 33.73 -30.55 17.36
CA LEU A 439 34.80 -31.57 17.47
C LEU A 439 35.42 -31.62 18.88
N ARG A 440 35.67 -30.47 19.51
CA ARG A 440 36.17 -30.44 20.91
C ARG A 440 35.16 -31.00 21.90
N VAL A 441 33.86 -30.76 21.69
CA VAL A 441 32.80 -31.35 22.51
C VAL A 441 32.79 -32.87 22.35
N GLU A 442 32.86 -33.39 21.13
CA GLU A 442 32.97 -34.83 20.88
C GLU A 442 34.21 -35.45 21.57
N GLU A 443 35.36 -34.76 21.51
CA GLU A 443 36.57 -35.17 22.23
C GLU A 443 36.35 -35.20 23.76
N TYR A 444 35.70 -34.18 24.34
CA TYR A 444 35.39 -34.19 25.77
C TYR A 444 34.38 -35.26 26.15
N GLU A 445 33.36 -35.51 25.32
CA GLU A 445 32.39 -36.58 25.54
C GLU A 445 33.04 -37.97 25.50
N THR A 446 33.97 -38.21 24.56
CA THR A 446 34.74 -39.47 24.55
C THR A 446 35.60 -39.61 25.81
N ARG A 447 36.24 -38.52 26.25
CA ARG A 447 37.05 -38.53 27.47
C ARG A 447 36.21 -38.78 28.73
N ILE A 448 35.03 -38.17 28.82
CA ILE A 448 34.08 -38.40 29.93
C ILE A 448 33.61 -39.84 29.91
N ARG A 449 33.24 -40.40 28.75
CA ARG A 449 32.87 -41.82 28.63
C ARG A 449 33.97 -42.73 29.13
N ASN A 450 35.21 -42.52 28.68
CA ASN A 450 36.35 -43.34 29.13
C ASN A 450 36.60 -43.22 30.64
N LEU A 451 36.51 -42.02 31.23
CA LEU A 451 36.66 -41.83 32.67
C LEU A 451 35.51 -42.46 33.46
N THR A 452 34.29 -42.44 32.93
CA THR A 452 33.12 -43.07 33.53
C THR A 452 33.29 -44.59 33.53
N GLU A 453 33.70 -45.17 32.40
CA GLU A 453 34.00 -46.60 32.30
C GLU A 453 35.13 -47.02 33.26
N GLN A 454 36.17 -46.19 33.41
CA GLN A 454 37.22 -46.42 34.41
C GLN A 454 36.68 -46.39 35.84
N LEU A 455 35.78 -45.46 36.15
CA LEU A 455 35.15 -45.37 37.47
C LEU A 455 34.25 -46.58 37.74
N ASP A 456 33.43 -46.99 36.77
CA ASP A 456 32.56 -48.16 36.87
C ASP A 456 33.38 -49.43 37.13
N ASN A 457 34.46 -49.63 36.38
CA ASN A 457 35.40 -50.73 36.60
C ASN A 457 36.01 -50.70 38.03
N GLN A 458 36.36 -49.52 38.56
CA GLN A 458 36.86 -49.39 39.94
C GLN A 458 35.77 -49.69 40.97
N VAL A 459 34.54 -49.24 40.74
CA VAL A 459 33.39 -49.51 41.61
C VAL A 459 33.09 -51.00 41.64
N GLU A 460 33.12 -51.69 40.49
CA GLU A 460 32.95 -53.14 40.40
C GLU A 460 34.04 -53.87 41.18
N LEU A 461 35.32 -53.52 40.97
CA LEU A 461 36.45 -54.11 41.71
C LEU A 461 36.31 -53.91 43.23
N HIS A 462 35.94 -52.70 43.67
CA HIS A 462 35.71 -52.43 45.09
C HIS A 462 34.52 -53.22 45.65
N ARG A 463 33.46 -53.41 44.86
CA ARG A 463 32.30 -54.23 45.24
C ARG A 463 32.68 -55.69 45.39
N GLU A 464 33.49 -56.24 44.48
CA GLU A 464 34.02 -57.61 44.56
C GLU A 464 34.92 -57.80 45.79
N LEU A 465 35.85 -56.86 46.04
CA LEU A 465 36.71 -56.88 47.21
C LEU A 465 35.90 -56.80 48.50
N ALA A 466 34.87 -55.96 48.56
CA ALA A 466 33.98 -55.86 49.72
C ALA A 466 33.19 -57.16 49.95
N GLN A 467 32.69 -57.81 48.90
CA GLN A 467 32.04 -59.12 49.02
C GLN A 467 33.02 -60.18 49.51
N ARG A 468 34.26 -60.18 49.01
CA ARG A 468 35.30 -61.11 49.45
C ARG A 468 35.68 -60.88 50.92
N CYS A 469 35.82 -59.63 51.36
CA CYS A 469 36.06 -59.30 52.76
C CYS A 469 34.92 -59.81 53.65
N LYS A 470 33.66 -59.60 53.26
CA LYS A 470 32.50 -60.14 54.00
C LYS A 470 32.52 -61.66 54.14
N ARG A 471 32.92 -62.39 53.08
CA ARG A 471 33.09 -63.86 53.16
C ARG A 471 34.18 -64.25 54.16
N TYR A 472 35.31 -63.54 54.15
CA TYR A 472 36.37 -63.78 55.13
C TYR A 472 35.96 -63.41 56.55
N GLU A 473 35.14 -62.38 56.74
CA GLU A 473 34.56 -62.04 58.05
C GLU A 473 33.63 -63.16 58.54
N THR A 474 32.75 -63.71 57.68
CA THR A 474 31.89 -64.83 58.06
C THR A 474 32.69 -66.09 58.38
N ASP A 475 33.71 -66.41 57.56
CA ASP A 475 34.58 -67.57 57.80
C ASP A 475 35.35 -67.42 59.13
N ALA A 476 35.81 -66.19 59.44
CA ALA A 476 36.49 -65.90 60.70
C ALA A 476 35.55 -66.06 61.91
N LEU A 477 34.31 -65.59 61.82
CA LEU A 477 33.30 -65.77 62.87
C LEU A 477 32.97 -67.25 63.09
N ASP A 478 32.83 -68.02 62.01
CA ASP A 478 32.58 -69.46 62.08
C ASP A 478 33.76 -70.21 62.73
N LEU A 479 34.99 -69.82 62.38
CA LEU A 479 36.21 -70.37 62.99
C LEU A 479 36.32 -70.00 64.48
N ASP A 480 36.01 -68.76 64.86
CA ASP A 480 35.99 -68.33 66.27
C ASP A 480 34.94 -69.10 67.07
N SER A 481 33.73 -69.31 66.52
CA SER A 481 32.70 -70.12 67.15
C SER A 481 33.14 -71.57 67.33
N LYS A 482 33.79 -72.17 66.33
CA LYS A 482 34.32 -73.54 66.43
C LYS A 482 35.44 -73.62 67.46
N LEU A 483 36.34 -72.63 67.50
CA LEU A 483 37.41 -72.56 68.47
C LEU A 483 36.85 -72.49 69.90
N ARG A 484 35.90 -71.59 70.17
CA ARG A 484 35.26 -71.48 71.49
C ARG A 484 34.55 -72.77 71.91
N SER A 485 33.91 -73.47 70.98
CA SER A 485 33.29 -74.78 71.27
C SER A 485 34.35 -75.79 71.68
N ALA A 486 35.45 -75.88 70.93
CA ALA A 486 36.56 -76.79 71.24
C ALA A 486 37.26 -76.44 72.56
N GLU A 487 37.47 -75.16 72.86
CA GLU A 487 37.98 -74.68 74.14
C GLU A 487 37.03 -75.07 75.29
N GLY A 488 35.71 -74.94 75.09
CA GLY A 488 34.70 -75.38 76.04
C GLY A 488 34.70 -76.89 76.29
N GLU A 489 34.83 -77.69 75.24
CA GLU A 489 34.96 -79.16 75.33
C GLU A 489 36.25 -79.56 76.05
N LEU A 490 37.37 -78.90 75.76
CA LEU A 490 38.64 -79.12 76.44
C LEU A 490 38.56 -78.79 77.92
N ALA A 491 37.99 -77.64 78.28
CA ALA A 491 37.80 -77.23 79.67
C ALA A 491 36.87 -78.19 80.43
N ALA A 492 35.77 -78.62 79.80
CA ALA A 492 34.91 -79.66 80.37
C ALA A 492 35.66 -80.98 80.57
N GLY A 493 36.50 -81.36 79.60
CA GLY A 493 37.39 -82.51 79.69
C GLY A 493 38.40 -82.41 80.84
N ASP A 494 38.99 -81.24 81.07
CA ASP A 494 39.88 -80.99 82.21
C ASP A 494 39.16 -81.15 83.55
N VAL A 495 37.97 -80.55 83.69
CA VAL A 495 37.15 -80.68 84.90
C VAL A 495 36.80 -82.15 85.18
N LEU A 496 36.44 -82.92 84.14
CA LEU A 496 36.16 -84.35 84.28
C LEU A 496 37.41 -85.13 84.69
N ARG A 497 38.58 -84.87 84.08
CA ARG A 497 39.85 -85.50 84.45
C ARG A 497 40.21 -85.22 85.90
N ASP A 498 40.07 -83.98 86.35
CA ASP A 498 40.36 -83.61 87.73
C ASP A 498 39.33 -84.19 88.71
N GLY A 499 38.06 -84.28 88.32
CA GLY A 499 37.04 -85.04 89.05
C GLY A 499 37.44 -86.50 89.26
N PHE A 500 37.87 -87.19 88.20
CA PHE A 500 38.35 -88.58 88.30
C PHE A 500 39.62 -88.72 89.13
N LYS A 501 40.57 -87.78 89.04
CA LYS A 501 41.77 -87.78 89.90
C LYS A 501 41.40 -87.62 91.37
N LEU A 502 40.51 -86.68 91.69
CA LEU A 502 40.05 -86.44 93.06
C LEU A 502 39.38 -87.69 93.64
N ASP A 503 38.52 -88.35 92.87
CA ASP A 503 37.87 -89.57 93.31
C ASP A 503 38.88 -90.71 93.48
N LYS A 504 39.84 -90.87 92.56
CA LYS A 504 40.97 -91.81 92.71
C LYS A 504 41.74 -91.55 94.01
N GLU A 505 42.06 -90.30 94.34
CA GLU A 505 42.72 -89.93 95.58
C GLU A 505 41.87 -90.22 96.83
N LYS A 506 40.55 -90.00 96.77
CA LYS A 506 39.63 -90.35 97.86
C LYS A 506 39.61 -91.87 98.08
N TYR A 507 39.52 -92.66 97.01
CA TYR A 507 39.58 -94.13 97.07
C TYR A 507 40.91 -94.60 97.67
N LEU A 508 42.03 -94.05 97.19
CA LEU A 508 43.37 -94.36 97.71
C LEU A 508 43.50 -94.04 99.20
N ARG A 509 43.04 -92.86 99.62
CA ARG A 509 43.01 -92.50 101.05
C ARG A 509 42.13 -93.42 101.87
N GLY A 510 41.00 -93.86 101.33
CA GLY A 510 40.12 -94.84 101.97
C GLY A 510 40.82 -96.18 102.21
N LEU A 511 41.53 -96.70 101.20
CA LEU A 511 42.32 -97.93 101.29
C LEU A 511 43.50 -97.79 102.26
N GLN A 512 44.21 -96.67 102.21
CA GLN A 512 45.32 -96.39 103.13
C GLN A 512 44.83 -96.34 104.58
N LYS A 513 43.72 -95.65 104.85
CA LYS A 513 43.12 -95.59 106.18
C LYS A 513 42.65 -96.98 106.66
N LEU A 514 42.14 -97.82 105.76
CA LEU A 514 41.79 -99.21 106.09
C LEU A 514 43.04 -100.03 106.44
N GLY A 515 44.14 -99.81 105.72
CA GLY A 515 45.45 -100.40 106.04
C GLY A 515 46.02 -99.95 107.36
N GLU A 516 45.85 -98.68 107.70
CA GLU A 516 46.23 -98.14 109.01
C GLU A 516 45.44 -98.81 110.14
N VAL A 517 44.12 -98.95 109.99
CA VAL A 517 43.27 -99.65 110.96
C VAL A 517 43.69 -101.11 111.13
N MET A 518 44.11 -101.77 110.05
CA MET A 518 44.57 -103.16 110.05
C MET A 518 46.05 -103.35 110.44
N LYS A 519 46.75 -102.25 110.81
CA LYS A 519 48.18 -102.22 111.14
C LYS A 519 49.07 -102.79 110.04
N MET A 520 48.74 -102.47 108.80
CA MET A 520 49.50 -102.82 107.59
C MET A 520 50.31 -101.65 107.03
N ASP A 521 50.52 -100.60 107.84
CA ASP A 521 51.13 -99.32 107.46
C ASP A 521 52.41 -99.41 106.61
N ARG A 522 53.27 -100.39 106.91
CA ARG A 522 54.54 -100.57 106.19
C ARG A 522 54.40 -101.39 104.91
N ILE A 523 53.43 -102.31 104.86
CA ILE A 523 53.23 -103.20 103.71
C ILE A 523 52.38 -102.50 102.64
N SER A 524 51.44 -101.64 103.06
CA SER A 524 50.57 -100.87 102.17
C SER A 524 51.28 -99.75 101.37
N LEU A 525 52.45 -99.28 101.84
CA LEU A 525 53.23 -98.23 101.16
C LEU A 525 54.02 -98.75 99.94
N ASP A 526 54.38 -100.04 99.92
CA ASP A 526 55.24 -100.64 98.89
C ASP A 526 54.47 -101.48 97.85
N LEU A 527 53.15 -101.70 98.05
CA LEU A 527 52.30 -102.48 97.15
C LEU A 527 51.48 -101.55 96.23
N GLY A 528 51.38 -101.89 94.94
CA GLY A 528 50.49 -101.20 94.01
C GLY A 528 49.00 -101.39 94.37
N LEU A 529 48.14 -100.49 93.88
CA LEU A 529 46.67 -100.47 94.12
C LEU A 529 46.03 -101.86 94.11
N ASP A 530 46.30 -102.64 93.07
CA ASP A 530 45.71 -103.96 92.87
C ASP A 530 46.12 -104.95 93.96
N MET A 531 47.34 -104.85 94.48
CA MET A 531 47.86 -105.75 95.52
C MET A 531 47.55 -105.26 96.94
N THR A 532 47.30 -103.95 97.13
CA THR A 532 46.91 -103.41 98.43
C THR A 532 45.54 -103.93 98.87
N LEU A 533 44.59 -104.10 97.95
CA LEU A 533 43.27 -104.63 98.27
C LEU A 533 43.35 -106.09 98.74
N ASP A 534 44.08 -106.94 98.01
CA ASP A 534 44.26 -108.36 98.35
C ASP A 534 45.05 -108.56 99.66
N ALA A 535 46.03 -107.69 99.94
CA ALA A 535 46.78 -107.69 101.19
C ALA A 535 45.92 -107.28 102.40
N LEU A 536 45.01 -106.31 102.23
CA LEU A 536 44.06 -105.90 103.28
C LEU A 536 43.07 -107.01 103.61
N ILE A 537 42.55 -107.70 102.59
CA ILE A 537 41.63 -108.85 102.78
C ILE A 537 42.35 -109.95 103.58
N SER A 538 43.57 -110.31 103.19
CA SER A 538 44.36 -111.34 103.89
C SER A 538 44.68 -110.96 105.34
N ARG A 539 44.90 -109.66 105.62
CA ARG A 539 45.13 -109.16 106.98
C ARG A 539 43.87 -109.17 107.83
N ALA A 540 42.72 -108.83 107.26
CA ALA A 540 41.43 -108.90 107.93
C ALA A 540 41.19 -110.32 108.48
N GLU A 541 41.44 -111.33 107.65
CA GLU A 541 41.31 -112.74 108.02
C GLU A 541 42.30 -113.15 109.14
N GLN A 542 43.50 -112.57 109.21
CA GLN A 542 44.47 -112.78 110.29
C GLN A 542 44.07 -112.11 111.62
N LEU A 543 43.60 -110.85 111.57
CA LEU A 543 43.22 -110.11 112.78
C LEU A 543 42.02 -110.75 113.48
N CYS A 544 41.04 -111.23 112.71
CA CYS A 544 39.93 -112.01 113.26
C CYS A 544 40.40 -113.27 114.03
N LYS A 545 41.51 -113.90 113.62
CA LYS A 545 42.11 -115.04 114.34
C LYS A 545 42.84 -114.60 115.61
N LEU A 546 43.57 -113.48 115.58
CA LEU A 546 44.32 -112.96 116.73
C LEU A 546 43.44 -112.31 117.82
N GLU A 547 42.30 -111.74 117.44
CA GLU A 547 41.33 -111.16 118.39
C GLU A 547 40.59 -112.27 119.18
N ALA A 548 40.41 -113.45 118.56
CA ALA A 548 39.96 -114.66 119.27
C ALA A 548 40.95 -115.13 120.35
N ASP A 549 42.26 -114.89 120.16
CA ASP A 549 43.32 -115.28 121.10
C ASP A 549 43.65 -114.18 122.14
N ALA A 550 43.45 -112.90 121.81
CA ALA A 550 43.81 -111.76 122.67
C ALA A 550 42.71 -111.34 123.68
N LEU A 551 41.48 -111.81 123.53
CA LEU A 551 40.41 -111.69 124.53
C LEU A 551 40.72 -112.46 125.84
N ALA A 552 41.77 -113.31 125.83
CA ALA A 552 42.19 -114.10 126.98
C ALA A 552 43.08 -113.36 127.99
N ASP A 553 43.82 -112.28 127.64
CA ASP A 553 45.04 -111.93 128.40
C ASP A 553 45.26 -110.46 128.86
N ARG A 554 44.42 -109.45 128.57
CA ARG A 554 44.80 -108.03 128.88
C ARG A 554 43.72 -107.10 129.40
N SER A 555 43.15 -107.43 130.55
CA SER A 555 42.50 -106.45 131.43
C SER A 555 43.52 -105.86 132.42
N THR A 556 43.68 -104.52 132.44
CA THR A 556 44.18 -103.65 133.54
C THR A 556 45.48 -102.83 133.45
N HIS A 557 46.48 -103.08 132.58
CA HIS A 557 47.74 -102.27 132.64
C HIS A 557 47.87 -101.08 131.66
N VAL A 558 46.87 -100.83 130.81
CA VAL A 558 46.95 -99.84 129.69
C VAL A 558 46.67 -98.39 130.11
N TYR A 559 45.98 -98.16 131.23
CA TYR A 559 45.34 -96.86 131.47
C TYR A 559 46.31 -95.74 131.93
N ASN A 560 47.44 -96.06 132.56
CA ASN A 560 48.29 -95.04 133.21
C ASN A 560 49.38 -94.44 132.30
N LEU A 561 49.77 -95.13 131.22
CA LEU A 561 50.79 -94.66 130.28
C LEU A 561 50.23 -93.70 129.22
N GLN A 562 48.92 -93.74 128.96
CA GLN A 562 48.25 -92.93 127.93
C GLN A 562 48.21 -91.42 128.24
N ARG A 563 48.30 -91.01 129.52
CA ARG A 563 48.09 -89.60 129.90
C ARG A 563 49.33 -88.70 129.69
N LYS A 564 50.54 -89.27 129.65
CA LYS A 564 51.81 -88.50 129.50
C LYS A 564 52.19 -88.21 128.04
N VAL A 565 51.76 -89.05 127.10
CA VAL A 565 52.06 -88.93 125.65
C VAL A 565 51.20 -87.86 124.96
N LYS A 566 50.00 -87.59 125.48
CA LYS A 566 49.06 -86.64 124.87
C LYS A 566 49.56 -85.18 124.93
N ASN A 567 50.18 -84.78 126.03
CA ASN A 567 50.53 -83.37 126.29
C ASN A 567 51.74 -82.86 125.48
N LEU A 568 52.61 -83.76 125.01
CA LEU A 568 53.79 -83.40 124.22
C LEU A 568 53.52 -83.39 122.70
N LYS A 569 52.42 -84.01 122.24
CA LYS A 569 52.00 -83.99 120.82
C LYS A 569 51.31 -82.67 120.43
N GLU A 570 50.48 -82.12 121.32
CA GLU A 570 49.70 -80.91 121.05
C GLU A 570 50.56 -79.64 120.89
N GLN A 571 51.76 -79.59 121.48
CA GLN A 571 52.69 -78.45 121.32
C GLN A 571 53.48 -78.45 119.99
N LEU A 572 53.62 -79.60 119.33
CA LEU A 572 54.37 -79.74 118.08
C LEU A 572 53.50 -79.38 116.86
N GLU A 573 52.25 -79.87 116.85
CA GLU A 573 51.27 -79.62 115.77
C GLU A 573 50.94 -78.13 115.59
N SER A 574 51.04 -77.33 116.67
CA SER A 574 50.79 -75.88 116.62
C SER A 574 51.88 -75.10 115.88
N LYS A 575 53.14 -75.57 115.84
CA LYS A 575 54.22 -74.87 115.14
C LYS A 575 54.29 -75.23 113.65
N ASP A 576 53.88 -76.45 113.28
CA ASP A 576 53.81 -76.88 111.87
C ASP A 576 52.71 -76.14 111.09
N LEU A 577 51.55 -75.92 111.71
CA LEU A 577 50.45 -75.16 111.07
C LEU A 577 50.85 -73.71 110.71
N HIS A 578 51.73 -73.09 111.50
CA HIS A 578 52.16 -71.71 111.27
C HIS A 578 53.11 -71.58 110.07
N ILE A 579 53.94 -72.60 109.84
CA ILE A 579 54.88 -72.65 108.71
C ILE A 579 54.13 -72.86 107.38
N ASP A 580 53.12 -73.72 107.36
CA ASP A 580 52.32 -74.00 106.16
C ASP A 580 51.47 -72.80 105.71
N LEU A 581 50.96 -72.02 106.67
CA LEU A 581 50.23 -70.78 106.38
C LEU A 581 51.12 -69.70 105.76
N LEU A 582 52.38 -69.60 106.19
CA LEU A 582 53.34 -68.64 105.62
C LEU A 582 53.79 -69.04 104.20
N ARG A 583 53.96 -70.36 103.95
CA ARG A 583 54.31 -70.88 102.61
C ARG A 583 53.18 -70.68 101.59
N LYS A 584 51.91 -70.93 101.97
CA LYS A 584 50.75 -70.65 101.09
C LYS A 584 50.54 -69.17 100.78
N LYS A 585 50.89 -68.27 101.71
CA LYS A 585 50.81 -66.82 101.47
C LYS A 585 51.88 -66.34 100.48
N LEU A 586 53.06 -66.96 100.50
CA LEU A 586 54.17 -66.63 99.60
C LEU A 586 53.83 -67.01 98.15
N THR A 587 53.38 -68.24 97.91
CA THR A 587 53.02 -68.71 96.56
C THR A 587 51.86 -67.91 95.96
N GLY A 588 50.84 -67.59 96.78
CA GLY A 588 49.73 -66.75 96.35
C GLY A 588 50.08 -65.28 96.06
N LEU A 589 51.25 -64.79 96.51
CA LEU A 589 51.77 -63.46 96.17
C LEU A 589 52.63 -63.49 94.89
N GLU A 590 53.34 -64.59 94.63
CA GLU A 590 54.16 -64.77 93.42
C GLU A 590 53.31 -64.93 92.14
N GLU A 591 52.19 -65.66 92.22
CA GLU A 591 51.23 -65.83 91.10
C GLU A 591 50.56 -64.50 90.71
N ARG A 592 50.25 -63.64 91.69
CA ARG A 592 49.68 -62.31 91.45
C ARG A 592 50.67 -61.33 90.82
N LEU A 593 51.99 -61.55 90.97
CA LEU A 593 53.03 -60.71 90.39
C LEU A 593 53.27 -61.04 88.91
N HIS A 594 53.24 -62.32 88.52
CA HIS A 594 53.47 -62.75 87.13
C HIS A 594 52.33 -62.36 86.16
N GLY A 595 51.05 -62.53 86.57
CA GLY A 595 49.91 -62.15 85.72
C GLY A 595 49.79 -60.64 85.48
N ARG A 596 50.41 -59.80 86.32
CA ARG A 596 50.32 -58.35 86.22
C ARG A 596 51.12 -57.78 85.04
N GLY A 597 52.24 -58.40 84.67
CA GLY A 597 53.14 -57.92 83.62
C GLY A 597 52.62 -58.11 82.18
N GLU A 598 51.86 -59.17 81.91
CA GLU A 598 51.27 -59.41 80.59
C GLU A 598 50.05 -58.50 80.34
N ILE A 599 49.25 -58.28 81.38
CA ILE A 599 48.13 -57.33 81.36
C ILE A 599 48.65 -55.90 81.13
N GLU A 600 49.80 -55.54 81.72
CA GLU A 600 50.37 -54.20 81.57
C GLU A 600 50.90 -53.95 80.15
N LYS A 601 51.53 -54.94 79.50
CA LYS A 601 51.95 -54.84 78.08
C LYS A 601 50.77 -54.73 77.12
N SER A 602 49.69 -55.48 77.35
CA SER A 602 48.45 -55.39 76.57
C SER A 602 47.78 -54.02 76.73
N ARG A 603 47.72 -53.51 77.97
CA ARG A 603 47.20 -52.16 78.28
C ARG A 603 48.00 -51.06 77.58
N ASP A 604 49.31 -51.18 77.51
CA ASP A 604 50.18 -50.16 76.90
C ASP A 604 50.04 -50.14 75.36
N LEU A 605 49.85 -51.29 74.72
CA LEU A 605 49.55 -51.38 73.28
C LEU A 605 48.17 -50.78 72.95
N GLU A 606 47.15 -51.09 73.75
CA GLU A 606 45.82 -50.51 73.58
C GLU A 606 45.84 -49.00 73.83
N SER A 607 46.59 -48.54 74.84
CA SER A 607 46.78 -47.10 75.11
C SER A 607 47.46 -46.37 73.95
N GLN A 608 48.40 -47.01 73.24
CA GLN A 608 49.01 -46.44 72.03
C GLN A 608 48.02 -46.37 70.86
N ARG A 609 47.15 -47.38 70.71
CA ARG A 609 46.09 -47.38 69.70
C ARG A 609 45.06 -46.28 69.97
N VAL A 610 44.61 -46.13 71.22
CA VAL A 610 43.72 -45.05 71.66
C VAL A 610 44.33 -43.69 71.35
N ARG A 611 45.60 -43.45 71.70
CA ARG A 611 46.28 -42.18 71.37
C ARG A 611 46.38 -41.88 69.87
N LYS A 612 46.52 -42.91 69.02
CA LYS A 612 46.50 -42.72 67.55
C LYS A 612 45.09 -42.35 67.06
N MET A 613 44.06 -42.99 67.61
CA MET A 613 42.67 -42.68 67.28
C MET A 613 42.27 -41.29 67.77
N GLU A 614 42.71 -40.86 68.96
CA GLU A 614 42.50 -39.51 69.50
C GLU A 614 43.08 -38.44 68.57
N ARG A 615 44.31 -38.63 68.06
CA ARG A 615 44.91 -37.70 67.09
C ARG A 615 44.14 -37.62 65.77
N LEU A 616 43.60 -38.76 65.28
CA LEU A 616 42.75 -38.76 64.09
C LEU A 616 41.43 -38.03 64.35
N VAL A 617 40.83 -38.23 65.52
CA VAL A 617 39.62 -37.51 65.95
C VAL A 617 39.88 -36.00 66.06
N GLU A 618 41.00 -35.57 66.62
CA GLU A 618 41.40 -34.15 66.67
C GLU A 618 41.60 -33.57 65.28
N LYS A 619 42.27 -34.31 64.38
CA LYS A 619 42.45 -33.90 62.98
C LYS A 619 41.11 -33.72 62.27
N TYR A 620 40.18 -34.66 62.41
CA TYR A 620 38.85 -34.56 61.81
C TYR A 620 37.98 -33.47 62.44
N LYS A 621 38.12 -33.22 63.75
CA LYS A 621 37.47 -32.08 64.42
C LYS A 621 37.95 -30.75 63.85
N LEU A 622 39.26 -30.59 63.62
CA LEU A 622 39.83 -29.39 63.02
C LEU A 622 39.33 -29.19 61.58
N GLN A 623 39.34 -30.25 60.77
CA GLN A 623 38.78 -30.20 59.41
C GLN A 623 37.29 -29.85 59.40
N LEU A 624 36.52 -30.34 60.37
CA LEU A 624 35.11 -30.00 60.52
C LEU A 624 34.92 -28.54 60.93
N THR A 625 35.78 -27.98 61.79
CA THR A 625 35.73 -26.55 62.14
C THR A 625 36.09 -25.66 60.96
N ASP A 626 37.10 -26.04 60.19
CA ASP A 626 37.52 -25.31 58.99
C ASP A 626 36.40 -25.31 57.94
N ALA A 627 35.79 -26.47 57.68
CA ALA A 627 34.66 -26.58 56.76
C ALA A 627 33.43 -25.77 57.24
N ARG A 628 33.17 -25.72 58.56
CA ARG A 628 32.10 -24.87 59.13
C ARG A 628 32.40 -23.39 58.94
N GLN A 629 33.64 -22.97 59.14
CA GLN A 629 34.06 -21.58 58.94
C GLN A 629 33.96 -21.18 57.46
N GLU A 630 34.33 -22.08 56.55
CA GLU A 630 34.19 -21.87 55.11
C GLU A 630 32.72 -21.75 54.69
N ILE A 631 31.83 -22.60 55.23
CA ILE A 631 30.37 -22.47 55.03
C ILE A 631 29.86 -21.12 55.55
N GLN A 632 30.36 -20.64 56.69
CA GLN A 632 29.97 -19.34 57.24
C GLN A 632 30.43 -18.17 56.35
N ASN A 633 31.65 -18.24 55.83
CA ASN A 633 32.18 -17.25 54.88
C ASN A 633 31.39 -17.23 53.57
N LEU A 634 31.06 -18.41 53.02
CA LEU A 634 30.24 -18.54 51.81
C LEU A 634 28.82 -17.99 52.03
N LYS A 635 28.23 -18.20 53.22
CA LYS A 635 26.93 -17.59 53.57
C LYS A 635 26.99 -16.07 53.64
N ALA A 636 28.07 -15.50 54.19
CA ALA A 636 28.27 -14.05 54.22
C ALA A 636 28.44 -13.47 52.81
N GLN A 637 29.18 -14.16 51.93
CA GLN A 637 29.29 -13.78 50.52
C GLN A 637 27.94 -13.87 49.80
N LEU A 638 27.14 -14.91 50.07
CA LEU A 638 25.81 -15.06 49.50
C LEU A 638 24.90 -13.89 49.91
N LEU A 639 24.92 -13.48 51.17
CA LEU A 639 24.19 -12.31 51.68
C LEU A 639 24.61 -11.02 50.96
N GLY A 640 25.91 -10.74 50.86
CA GLY A 640 26.42 -9.59 50.10
C GLY A 640 26.00 -9.63 48.63
N THR A 641 25.95 -10.81 48.03
CA THR A 641 25.48 -10.99 46.64
C THR A 641 23.99 -10.71 46.51
N THR A 642 23.17 -11.10 47.50
CA THR A 642 21.74 -10.79 47.50
C THR A 642 21.46 -9.30 47.68
N GLU A 643 22.23 -8.59 48.51
CA GLU A 643 22.12 -7.14 48.67
C GLU A 643 22.50 -6.39 47.39
N LEU A 644 23.58 -6.81 46.71
CA LEU A 644 23.94 -6.26 45.40
C LEU A 644 22.84 -6.51 44.37
N LYS A 645 22.25 -7.71 44.33
CA LYS A 645 21.14 -8.03 43.43
C LYS A 645 19.92 -7.14 43.70
N MET A 646 19.58 -6.87 44.97
CA MET A 646 18.50 -5.95 45.34
C MET A 646 18.77 -4.53 44.83
N ARG A 647 19.97 -3.98 45.05
CA ARG A 647 20.35 -2.66 44.52
C ARG A 647 20.30 -2.60 43.00
N THR A 648 20.76 -3.65 42.32
CA THR A 648 20.66 -3.71 40.85
C THR A 648 19.21 -3.74 40.38
N MET A 649 18.31 -4.40 41.11
CA MET A 649 16.88 -4.39 40.80
C MET A 649 16.24 -3.02 41.02
N GLU A 650 16.60 -2.32 42.09
CA GLU A 650 16.15 -0.95 42.37
C GLU A 650 16.62 0.02 41.27
N GLN A 651 17.91 -0.02 40.93
CA GLN A 651 18.47 0.76 39.82
C GLN A 651 17.79 0.45 38.48
N ARG A 652 17.45 -0.82 38.23
CA ARG A 652 16.72 -1.21 37.04
C ARG A 652 15.30 -0.61 37.02
N SER A 653 14.63 -0.54 38.17
CA SER A 653 13.33 0.12 38.30
C SER A 653 13.42 1.62 38.00
N GLU A 654 14.43 2.31 38.53
CA GLU A 654 14.66 3.73 38.22
C GLU A 654 14.97 3.96 36.73
N VAL A 655 15.77 3.08 36.12
CA VAL A 655 16.06 3.15 34.68
C VAL A 655 14.78 2.94 33.85
N GLU A 656 13.90 2.02 34.26
CA GLU A 656 12.61 1.81 33.58
C GLU A 656 11.68 3.02 33.73
N GLU A 657 11.66 3.68 34.88
CA GLU A 657 10.90 4.92 35.07
C GLU A 657 11.46 6.07 34.24
N LEU A 658 12.78 6.25 34.23
CA LEU A 658 13.45 7.25 33.37
C LEU A 658 13.21 6.96 31.89
N ALA A 659 13.19 5.69 31.48
CA ALA A 659 12.87 5.31 30.10
C ALA A 659 11.44 5.69 29.70
N ARG A 660 10.44 5.49 30.59
CA ARG A 660 9.07 5.97 30.35
C ARG A 660 9.00 7.48 30.22
N GLN A 661 9.70 8.22 31.08
CA GLN A 661 9.76 9.69 31.01
C GLN A 661 10.39 10.16 29.69
N VAL A 662 11.44 9.49 29.21
CA VAL A 662 12.04 9.78 27.90
C VAL A 662 11.04 9.52 26.77
N GLU A 663 10.29 8.42 26.82
CA GLU A 663 9.27 8.11 25.82
C GLU A 663 8.15 9.17 25.77
N GLU A 664 7.67 9.61 26.92
CA GLU A 664 6.70 10.71 27.04
C GLU A 664 7.25 12.02 26.46
N LEU A 665 8.50 12.37 26.79
CA LEU A 665 9.16 13.56 26.25
C LEU A 665 9.37 13.45 24.74
N GLU A 666 9.68 12.27 24.21
CA GLU A 666 9.76 12.04 22.77
C GLU A 666 8.40 12.18 22.08
N GLU A 667 7.31 11.71 22.69
CA GLU A 667 5.97 11.96 22.17
C GLU A 667 5.66 13.45 22.09
N VAL A 668 5.95 14.19 23.17
CA VAL A 668 5.77 15.65 23.18
C VAL A 668 6.63 16.31 22.10
N ARG A 669 7.89 15.88 21.94
CA ARG A 669 8.77 16.35 20.87
C ARG A 669 8.20 16.07 19.48
N ARG A 670 7.65 14.86 19.23
CA ARG A 670 7.01 14.50 17.96
C ARG A 670 5.78 15.38 17.69
N LYS A 671 4.93 15.61 18.71
CA LYS A 671 3.76 16.48 18.62
C LYS A 671 4.17 17.93 18.29
N GLN A 672 5.19 18.46 18.96
CA GLN A 672 5.74 19.78 18.69
C GLN A 672 6.40 19.88 17.30
N ALA A 673 7.14 18.87 16.87
CA ALA A 673 7.75 18.83 15.53
C ALA A 673 6.69 18.85 14.41
N ARG A 674 5.58 18.11 14.57
CA ARG A 674 4.43 18.18 13.66
C ARG A 674 3.82 19.58 13.63
N LYS A 675 3.67 20.23 14.80
CA LYS A 675 3.18 21.61 14.89
C LYS A 675 4.13 22.62 14.23
N ILE A 676 5.44 22.45 14.38
CA ILE A 676 6.43 23.30 13.71
C ILE A 676 6.38 23.08 12.19
N SER A 677 6.23 21.84 11.72
CA SER A 677 6.13 21.52 10.30
C SER A 677 4.90 22.16 9.65
N THR A 678 3.74 22.09 10.32
CA THR A 678 2.50 22.72 9.86
C THR A 678 2.64 24.25 9.82
N LEU A 679 3.16 24.87 10.89
CA LEU A 679 3.45 26.31 10.91
C LEU A 679 4.46 26.72 9.84
N LYS A 680 5.49 25.91 9.56
CA LYS A 680 6.42 26.17 8.44
C LYS A 680 5.73 26.10 7.08
N GLY A 681 4.81 25.16 6.89
CA GLY A 681 3.99 25.07 5.69
C GLY A 681 3.11 26.31 5.51
N GLU A 682 2.44 26.75 6.57
CA GLU A 682 1.65 27.98 6.58
C GLU A 682 2.54 29.19 6.25
N VAL A 683 3.69 29.35 6.90
CA VAL A 683 4.65 30.43 6.61
C VAL A 683 5.08 30.38 5.15
N ALA A 684 5.47 29.22 4.61
CA ALA A 684 5.87 29.10 3.20
C ALA A 684 4.73 29.47 2.23
N THR A 685 3.48 29.10 2.55
CA THR A 685 2.33 29.52 1.74
C THR A 685 2.10 31.03 1.82
N THR A 686 2.25 31.64 3.00
CA THR A 686 2.15 33.09 3.13
C THR A 686 3.29 33.82 2.43
N GLU A 687 4.52 33.31 2.51
CA GLU A 687 5.68 33.84 1.79
C GLU A 687 5.47 33.79 0.28
N SER A 688 5.01 32.65 -0.26
CA SER A 688 4.69 32.50 -1.68
C SER A 688 3.60 33.49 -2.12
N GLN A 689 2.53 33.65 -1.32
CA GLN A 689 1.47 34.62 -1.61
C GLN A 689 1.98 36.07 -1.54
N THR A 690 2.87 36.40 -0.58
CA THR A 690 3.47 37.74 -0.50
C THR A 690 4.41 38.00 -1.67
N GLN A 691 5.17 37.00 -2.11
CA GLN A 691 6.07 37.10 -3.25
C GLN A 691 5.29 37.25 -4.56
N GLU A 692 4.19 36.52 -4.73
CA GLU A 692 3.29 36.69 -5.87
C GLU A 692 2.67 38.10 -5.88
N LYS A 693 2.17 38.59 -4.74
CA LYS A 693 1.67 39.96 -4.61
C LYS A 693 2.75 41.01 -4.90
N GLN A 694 4.00 40.77 -4.46
CA GLN A 694 5.13 41.63 -4.73
C GLN A 694 5.46 41.67 -6.22
N VAL A 695 5.50 40.51 -6.91
CA VAL A 695 5.72 40.45 -8.37
C VAL A 695 4.60 41.17 -9.12
N VAL A 696 3.34 41.03 -8.69
CA VAL A 696 2.21 41.77 -9.29
C VAL A 696 2.37 43.28 -9.07
N ALA A 697 2.76 43.70 -7.86
CA ALA A 697 3.02 45.10 -7.56
C ALA A 697 4.20 45.66 -8.37
N ASP A 698 5.31 44.93 -8.49
CA ASP A 698 6.48 45.30 -9.28
C ASP A 698 6.14 45.40 -10.77
N ASN A 699 5.35 44.46 -11.30
CA ASN A 699 4.84 44.51 -12.68
C ASN A 699 3.94 45.73 -12.89
N ALA A 700 3.07 46.07 -11.94
CA ALA A 700 2.22 47.26 -12.00
C ALA A 700 3.06 48.55 -11.94
N VAL A 701 4.07 48.61 -11.06
CA VAL A 701 5.00 49.75 -10.97
C VAL A 701 5.81 49.88 -12.26
N HIS A 702 6.26 48.79 -12.87
CA HIS A 702 6.94 48.83 -14.16
C HIS A 702 6.02 49.30 -15.30
N ALA A 703 4.79 48.82 -15.35
CA ALA A 703 3.80 49.29 -16.31
C ALA A 703 3.54 50.80 -16.15
N LEU A 704 3.23 51.26 -14.94
CA LEU A 704 3.02 52.67 -14.64
C LEU A 704 4.27 53.52 -14.91
N SER A 705 5.46 53.01 -14.61
CA SER A 705 6.73 53.69 -14.91
C SER A 705 6.96 53.82 -16.42
N SER A 706 6.57 52.81 -17.20
CA SER A 706 6.66 52.85 -18.66
C SER A 706 5.65 53.82 -19.29
N GLU A 707 4.43 53.87 -18.76
CA GLU A 707 3.40 54.85 -19.12
C GLU A 707 3.83 56.27 -18.73
N LEU A 708 4.42 56.45 -17.55
CA LEU A 708 4.97 57.73 -17.12
C LEU A 708 6.12 58.18 -18.03
N ARG A 709 6.98 57.26 -18.46
CA ARG A 709 8.09 57.57 -19.36
C ARG A 709 7.60 57.95 -20.75
N THR A 710 6.59 57.26 -21.27
CA THR A 710 5.98 57.57 -22.58
C THR A 710 5.21 58.89 -22.55
N THR A 711 4.44 59.17 -21.50
CA THR A 711 3.75 60.46 -21.31
C THR A 711 4.73 61.61 -21.12
N LYS A 712 5.82 61.41 -20.37
CA LYS A 712 6.91 62.40 -20.25
C LYS A 712 7.55 62.70 -21.61
N ASN A 713 7.87 61.69 -22.40
CA ASN A 713 8.42 61.87 -23.74
C ASN A 713 7.45 62.61 -24.68
N ALA A 714 6.14 62.30 -24.59
CA ALA A 714 5.11 63.01 -25.35
C ALA A 714 5.01 64.48 -24.92
N LEU A 715 5.06 64.76 -23.61
CA LEU A 715 5.06 66.10 -23.06
C LEU A 715 6.30 66.90 -23.52
N ASP A 716 7.49 66.31 -23.49
CA ASP A 716 8.71 66.96 -23.95
C ASP A 716 8.66 67.26 -25.46
N SER A 717 8.06 66.36 -26.26
CA SER A 717 7.80 66.61 -27.68
C SER A 717 6.82 67.78 -27.92
N ILE A 718 5.75 67.86 -27.11
CA ILE A 718 4.79 68.97 -27.16
C ILE A 718 5.47 70.28 -26.75
N LYS A 719 6.24 70.30 -25.65
CA LYS A 719 7.01 71.47 -25.21
C LYS A 719 7.98 71.96 -26.28
N TYR A 720 8.67 71.03 -26.95
CA TYR A 720 9.58 71.38 -28.04
C TYR A 720 8.83 71.99 -29.23
N ARG A 721 7.68 71.40 -29.62
CA ARG A 721 6.82 71.92 -30.68
C ARG A 721 6.23 73.29 -30.33
N GLU A 722 5.78 73.48 -29.10
CA GLU A 722 5.27 74.75 -28.58
C GLU A 722 6.34 75.82 -28.65
N LYS A 723 7.56 75.53 -28.18
CA LYS A 723 8.70 76.43 -28.31
C LYS A 723 8.97 76.82 -29.77
N GLN A 724 8.96 75.85 -30.69
CA GLN A 724 9.13 76.14 -32.12
C GLN A 724 8.02 77.08 -32.67
N LEU A 725 6.78 76.92 -32.22
CA LEU A 725 5.66 77.78 -32.63
C LEU A 725 5.77 79.19 -32.04
N LEU A 726 6.19 79.30 -30.78
CA LEU A 726 6.47 80.60 -30.14
C LEU A 726 7.63 81.33 -30.82
N ASP A 727 8.72 80.60 -31.11
CA ASP A 727 9.87 81.15 -31.84
C ASP A 727 9.45 81.61 -33.24
N PHE A 728 8.64 80.81 -33.95
CA PHE A 728 8.08 81.20 -35.25
C PHE A 728 7.18 82.44 -35.15
N ARG A 729 6.28 82.48 -34.16
CA ARG A 729 5.43 83.65 -33.88
C ARG A 729 6.26 84.91 -33.67
N ASN A 730 7.29 84.82 -32.83
CA ASN A 730 8.19 85.94 -32.53
C ASN A 730 8.96 86.42 -33.77
N VAL A 731 9.42 85.50 -34.62
CA VAL A 731 10.11 85.81 -35.87
C VAL A 731 9.16 86.52 -36.86
N VAL A 732 7.94 86.02 -37.05
CA VAL A 732 6.94 86.65 -37.94
C VAL A 732 6.54 88.04 -37.45
N ALA A 733 6.31 88.21 -36.15
CA ALA A 733 5.98 89.51 -35.58
C ALA A 733 7.12 90.53 -35.76
N ARG A 734 8.36 90.13 -35.50
CA ARG A 734 9.54 90.97 -35.71
C ARG A 734 9.67 91.40 -37.18
N MET A 735 9.43 90.47 -38.12
CA MET A 735 9.41 90.79 -39.56
C MET A 735 8.33 91.81 -39.95
N LEU A 736 7.26 91.94 -39.17
CA LEU A 736 6.17 92.91 -39.39
C LEU A 736 6.35 94.21 -38.58
N GLY A 737 7.45 94.35 -37.84
CA GLY A 737 7.71 95.49 -36.95
C GLY A 737 6.81 95.51 -35.71
N LEU A 738 6.26 94.37 -35.32
CA LEU A 738 5.39 94.20 -34.17
C LEU A 738 6.18 93.60 -32.99
N ASP A 739 6.03 94.16 -31.79
CA ASP A 739 6.56 93.56 -30.56
C ASP A 739 5.48 92.73 -29.86
N VAL A 740 5.64 91.41 -29.96
CA VAL A 740 4.73 90.40 -29.41
C VAL A 740 4.46 90.56 -27.92
N ASN A 741 5.43 91.06 -27.14
CA ASN A 741 5.30 91.17 -25.68
C ASN A 741 4.45 92.38 -25.24
N THR A 742 4.18 93.31 -26.16
CA THR A 742 3.40 94.53 -25.89
C THR A 742 1.96 94.46 -26.41
N LEU A 743 1.66 93.42 -27.20
CA LEU A 743 0.36 93.23 -27.85
C LEU A 743 -0.57 92.40 -26.97
N ALA A 744 -1.79 92.89 -26.75
CA ALA A 744 -2.81 92.15 -26.01
C ALA A 744 -3.29 90.90 -26.77
N ILE A 745 -3.32 90.96 -28.10
CA ILE A 745 -3.71 89.83 -28.97
C ILE A 745 -2.72 89.71 -30.14
N PRO A 746 -1.51 89.15 -29.90
CA PRO A 746 -0.43 89.15 -30.89
C PRO A 746 -0.80 88.46 -32.20
N ASP A 747 -1.49 87.32 -32.13
CA ASP A 747 -1.84 86.53 -33.33
C ASP A 747 -2.82 87.27 -34.24
N TYR A 748 -3.80 87.97 -33.67
CA TYR A 748 -4.76 88.76 -34.43
C TYR A 748 -4.09 89.94 -35.14
N GLU A 749 -3.19 90.66 -34.46
CA GLU A 749 -2.48 91.80 -35.04
C GLU A 749 -1.47 91.39 -36.12
N ILE A 750 -0.73 90.30 -35.90
CA ILE A 750 0.17 89.70 -36.90
C ILE A 750 -0.61 89.31 -38.16
N ILE A 751 -1.73 88.59 -38.02
CA ILE A 751 -2.57 88.17 -39.14
C ILE A 751 -3.15 89.38 -39.86
N THR A 752 -3.72 90.34 -39.14
CA THR A 752 -4.31 91.54 -39.74
C THR A 752 -3.28 92.38 -40.51
N ARG A 753 -2.04 92.47 -40.00
CA ARG A 753 -0.97 93.21 -40.67
C ARG A 753 -0.42 92.47 -41.89
N LEU A 754 -0.29 91.14 -41.82
CA LEU A 754 -0.01 90.30 -42.99
C LEU A 754 -1.09 90.42 -44.06
N GLU A 755 -2.36 90.39 -43.68
CA GLU A 755 -3.49 90.58 -44.62
C GLU A 755 -3.44 91.95 -45.29
N LYS A 756 -3.13 93.02 -44.54
CA LYS A 756 -2.94 94.37 -45.11
C LYS A 756 -1.74 94.42 -46.06
N LEU A 757 -0.63 93.75 -45.73
CA LEU A 757 0.56 93.67 -46.59
C LEU A 757 0.29 92.88 -47.88
N ILE A 758 -0.43 91.77 -47.78
CA ILE A 758 -0.88 90.96 -48.91
C ILE A 758 -1.85 91.76 -49.78
N LYS A 759 -2.85 92.44 -49.18
CA LYS A 759 -3.79 93.31 -49.89
C LYS A 759 -3.07 94.46 -50.58
N ALA A 760 -2.15 95.14 -49.88
CA ALA A 760 -1.32 96.21 -50.44
C ALA A 760 -0.55 95.72 -51.66
N HIS A 761 0.19 94.61 -51.55
CA HIS A 761 0.89 93.96 -52.66
C HIS A 761 -0.06 93.57 -53.80
N HIS A 762 -1.29 93.11 -53.50
CA HIS A 762 -2.30 92.83 -54.52
C HIS A 762 -2.74 94.09 -55.27
N THR A 763 -2.98 95.21 -54.56
CA THR A 763 -3.25 96.51 -55.18
C THR A 763 -2.06 97.04 -55.97
N THR A 764 -0.82 96.91 -55.47
CA THR A 764 0.38 97.36 -56.19
C THR A 764 0.58 96.53 -57.46
N ALA A 765 0.40 95.21 -57.36
CA ALA A 765 0.44 94.30 -58.50
C ALA A 765 -0.66 94.61 -59.53
N LEU A 766 -1.87 94.97 -59.09
CA LEU A 766 -2.96 95.39 -59.98
C LEU A 766 -2.69 96.75 -60.63
N THR A 767 -2.07 97.72 -59.93
CA THR A 767 -1.67 99.01 -60.53
C THR A 767 -0.48 98.89 -61.49
N THR A 768 0.45 97.95 -61.27
CA THR A 768 1.52 97.67 -62.23
C THR A 768 0.99 96.99 -63.47
N ILE A 769 0.00 96.10 -63.36
CA ILE A 769 -0.68 95.50 -64.51
C ILE A 769 -1.45 96.56 -65.32
N GLY A 770 -2.11 97.53 -64.66
CA GLY A 770 -2.79 98.65 -65.36
C GLY A 770 -1.84 99.70 -65.99
N LEU A 771 -0.59 99.79 -65.53
CA LEU A 771 0.45 100.60 -66.18
C LEU A 771 1.12 99.86 -67.34
N GLU A 772 1.27 98.53 -67.26
CA GLU A 772 1.73 97.69 -68.36
C GLU A 772 0.71 97.66 -69.53
N GLU A 773 -0.60 97.71 -69.25
CA GLU A 773 -1.66 97.77 -70.27
C GLU A 773 -1.72 99.13 -71.00
N ALA A 774 -1.40 100.24 -70.31
CA ALA A 774 -1.31 101.58 -70.91
C ALA A 774 0.01 101.86 -71.66
N ILE A 775 1.07 101.08 -71.38
CA ILE A 775 2.34 101.10 -72.13
C ILE A 775 2.23 100.23 -73.39
N ALA A 776 1.47 99.13 -73.35
CA ALA A 776 1.19 98.29 -74.51
C ALA A 776 0.35 99.02 -75.61
N ASP A 777 -0.60 99.86 -75.25
CA ASP A 777 -1.41 100.65 -76.21
C ASP A 777 -0.63 101.82 -76.88
N ALA A 778 0.52 102.21 -76.33
CA ALA A 778 1.43 103.21 -76.92
C ALA A 778 2.53 102.59 -77.80
N GLU A 779 2.77 101.28 -77.66
CA GLU A 779 3.79 100.52 -78.40
C GLU A 779 3.24 99.87 -79.69
N ASP A 780 1.91 99.84 -79.91
CA ASP A 780 1.26 99.26 -81.10
C ASP A 780 1.27 100.19 -82.35
N GLY A 781 1.78 101.43 -82.22
CA GLY A 781 1.84 102.44 -83.28
C GLY A 781 3.23 102.66 -83.91
N PHE A 782 4.28 102.02 -83.40
CA PHE A 782 5.65 102.25 -83.83
C PHE A 782 6.32 100.94 -84.26
N LEU A 783 6.11 100.61 -85.53
CA LEU A 783 7.15 100.10 -86.43
C LEU A 783 7.86 98.82 -85.93
N THR A 784 7.38 97.63 -86.27
CA THR A 784 7.23 97.16 -87.67
C THR A 784 8.54 97.32 -88.44
N GLU A 785 9.59 96.57 -88.09
CA GLU A 785 10.60 96.09 -89.05
C GLU A 785 11.63 95.16 -88.39
N LEU A 786 11.90 94.04 -89.08
CA LEU A 786 12.96 93.05 -88.88
C LEU A 786 12.84 92.15 -87.64
N GLU A 787 12.12 91.02 -87.73
CA GLU A 787 12.52 89.80 -88.46
C GLU A 787 14.01 89.44 -88.32
N ALA A 788 14.30 88.46 -87.46
CA ALA A 788 14.80 87.16 -87.93
C ALA A 788 14.84 86.13 -86.79
N THR A 789 13.94 85.15 -86.92
CA THR A 789 14.08 83.73 -86.54
C THR A 789 13.94 83.31 -85.06
N ASP A 790 12.66 83.16 -84.69
CA ASP A 790 11.99 82.07 -83.93
C ASP A 790 12.34 80.64 -84.48
N PRO A 791 11.88 79.49 -83.92
CA PRO A 791 11.26 79.16 -82.61
C PRO A 791 11.98 77.95 -81.91
N VAL A 792 11.78 77.56 -80.65
CA VAL A 792 10.55 77.06 -80.02
C VAL A 792 10.63 77.18 -78.50
N VAL A 793 9.64 77.91 -78.00
CA VAL A 793 9.15 78.07 -76.64
C VAL A 793 8.41 76.79 -76.17
N GLN A 794 8.47 76.53 -74.86
CA GLN A 794 7.40 75.99 -73.98
C GLN A 794 7.77 74.74 -73.15
N ARG A 795 8.26 74.96 -71.93
CA ARG A 795 7.42 75.03 -70.71
C ARG A 795 8.27 75.12 -69.45
N SER A 796 8.26 76.31 -68.89
CA SER A 796 8.38 76.54 -67.45
C SER A 796 7.15 75.96 -66.75
N ARG A 797 7.35 75.25 -65.63
CA ARG A 797 6.49 75.39 -64.45
C ARG A 797 7.12 74.85 -63.16
N GLU A 798 7.25 75.79 -62.24
CA GLU A 798 7.02 75.66 -60.80
C GLU A 798 7.85 74.69 -59.97
N ARG A 799 8.78 75.30 -59.22
CA ARG A 799 9.34 74.81 -57.97
C ARG A 799 8.35 75.13 -56.83
N SER A 800 8.24 74.20 -55.87
CA SER A 800 7.76 74.40 -54.48
C SER A 800 6.29 74.11 -54.18
N ARG A 801 6.00 72.97 -53.53
CA ARG A 801 5.35 72.92 -52.20
C ARG A 801 5.06 71.49 -51.69
N ARG A 802 5.29 71.33 -50.38
CA ARG A 802 4.64 70.47 -49.38
C ARG A 802 5.26 69.12 -49.01
N LYS A 803 5.80 69.16 -47.78
CA LYS A 803 6.06 68.10 -46.82
C LYS A 803 4.80 67.92 -45.94
N ALA A 804 4.57 66.68 -45.48
CA ALA A 804 3.84 66.24 -44.26
C ALA A 804 2.31 66.01 -44.28
N ALA A 805 1.93 64.72 -44.19
CA ALA A 805 0.78 64.10 -43.50
C ALA A 805 0.86 62.59 -43.82
N ARG A 806 0.85 61.58 -42.95
CA ARG A 806 0.36 61.37 -41.58
C ARG A 806 1.10 60.16 -40.99
N ALA A 807 1.38 60.22 -39.70
CA ALA A 807 1.64 59.04 -38.87
C ALA A 807 0.35 58.22 -38.70
N ARG A 808 0.45 56.88 -38.71
CA ARG A 808 -0.41 55.95 -37.93
C ARG A 808 0.19 54.52 -37.95
N VAL A 809 0.50 54.04 -36.73
CA VAL A 809 0.32 52.65 -36.21
C VAL A 809 1.28 51.57 -36.80
N ARG A 810 2.26 51.06 -36.01
CA ARG A 810 2.24 49.79 -35.19
C ARG A 810 1.79 48.57 -36.02
N ALA A 811 2.41 47.40 -36.02
CA ALA A 811 3.49 46.80 -35.27
C ALA A 811 3.98 45.56 -36.07
N ARG A 812 5.26 45.18 -35.99
CA ARG A 812 5.70 43.81 -36.26
C ARG A 812 6.68 43.37 -35.18
N SER A 813 6.31 42.24 -34.60
CA SER A 813 6.92 41.46 -33.54
C SER A 813 8.35 41.02 -33.86
N LEU A 814 9.26 41.22 -32.90
CA LEU A 814 10.52 40.49 -32.79
C LEU A 814 10.28 39.22 -31.97
N SER A 815 10.73 38.10 -32.51
CA SER A 815 10.79 36.79 -31.86
C SER A 815 11.88 36.76 -30.77
N PRO A 816 11.69 36.02 -29.66
CA PRO A 816 12.73 35.84 -28.66
C PRO A 816 13.70 34.71 -29.04
N GLN A 817 15.00 34.99 -29.03
CA GLN A 817 16.05 33.95 -28.98
C GLN A 817 16.06 33.31 -27.59
N LYS A 818 15.92 31.97 -27.57
CA LYS A 818 16.17 31.12 -26.40
C LYS A 818 17.62 31.30 -25.93
N ARG A 819 17.80 31.67 -24.66
CA ARG A 819 19.03 31.43 -23.89
C ARG A 819 18.77 30.26 -22.94
N ASP A 820 19.64 29.27 -23.04
CA ASP A 820 19.72 28.07 -22.21
C ASP A 820 20.43 28.39 -20.88
N PRO A 821 19.89 28.02 -19.70
CA PRO A 821 20.60 28.19 -18.44
C PRO A 821 20.83 26.83 -17.76
N ARG A 822 21.96 26.19 -18.06
CA ARG A 822 22.55 25.15 -17.20
C ARG A 822 24.08 25.22 -17.24
N VAL A 823 24.64 26.11 -16.42
CA VAL A 823 26.00 25.99 -15.89
C VAL A 823 25.98 26.50 -14.45
N TYR A 824 26.26 25.54 -13.54
CA TYR A 824 26.27 25.55 -12.06
C TYR A 824 24.93 25.59 -11.33
#